data_AF-A0A8S3W9L6-F1
#
_entry.id   AF-A0A8S3W9L6-F1
#
_cell.length_a   1.000
_cell.length_b   1.000
_cell.length_c   1.000
_cell.angle_alpha   90.00
_cell.angle_beta   90.00
_cell.angle_gamma   90.00
#
_symmetry.space_group_name_H-M   'P 1'
#
loop_
_entity.id
_entity.type
_entity.pdbx_description
1 polymer ?
#
loop_
_entity_poly.entity_id
_entity_poly.type
_entity_poly.pdbx_seq_one_letter_code
_entity_poly.pdbx_strand_id
1 'polypeptide(L)'
;MGSFGPHEDWLFYRASQYARDRSIPRVSTACAAANDLTHYMGSFGPHEDWLFYRASQYARDRSIPRVSTACAAANDLTHYMGSFGPHEDWLFYRASQYARDRSIPRVSTACAAANDLTHYMGSFGPHEDWLFYRASQYARDRSIPRVSTACAAANDLAHYMGSFGPHEDWFFYRASQYARDRSILRVSTACAAANDLTHYMGSFGPHEDWLFYRASQYARDRSIPRYARDRSIPRVSTACAAANDLTHYMGSFGPHEDWLFYRASQYARDRSIPRVSTACAAANDLTHYMGSFGPHEDWLFYRASQYARDRSIPRVSTACAAANDLTHYMGSFGPHEDWLFYRASQYARDRSIPRVSTACAAANDLTHYMGSFGPHEDWLFYRASQYARDRSILRVSTACAAANDLTHYMGSFGPHEDWLFYRASQYARDRSIPRIYVSVNSGARIGVAEEVKSEFNVAWIDAERPERGFKYLYLTPEAYSRLGPLGSVKTELIDDEGESRYKITDIIGKEDGLGVECLRDAGLIAGETAQAYEDIVTISIVTCRAIGIGSYVVRLGHRVVQVESSYIILTGYAALNKVLGRAVYASNNQLGGVQIMHNNGVSHAVAPTDLEAVRTALRWLSYVPKDKFSMVPIMRCVDPIDRPVEWVPPKAAHDPRLMLTGDSQRPGFFDAGSFDEIMKPWAQTVITGRARLGGIPVGVIAVETRTVEITLPADPANLDSESKTLQQAGQVWFPDSAYKTSQAINDFSRENLPIIIFANWRGFSGGQKDMYEQILKFGAEIVRALRGATAPVLVYVPPGAELRGGAWAVVDPSVNAQRMEMYADPDARGGVLEAEGIVEVKFKQRDILKTMHRLDPELLRLSARISEIKDQIKEISKGFDRRGSIDDVLVRTDAGNQAESRVRELETELIAAEKTVKAREKELSPIYHEIAVQFAELHDTAERMLEKGCIFDIIPWRDSRRLLHWRLLRLLRQNAQERRVQAAGRPAAHMDQGAAAATLRRWFTEDRGETQSHQWENDNEAVCRWLESQAGDENSVLERNLRAIKQDAVLQACNNLVMELTPSQRAEFVRKLTALEMEQ
;
A
#
# COMPACT_ATOMS: atom_id res chain seq x y z
N MET A 1 37.63 -55.92 27.73
CA MET A 1 37.03 -55.97 29.08
C MET A 1 37.17 -54.61 29.70
N GLY A 2 36.02 -54.03 30.03
CA GLY A 2 35.74 -52.75 30.68
C GLY A 2 34.23 -52.77 30.81
N SER A 3 33.70 -52.71 32.03
CA SER A 3 32.41 -53.35 32.35
C SER A 3 31.20 -52.66 31.72
N PHE A 4 30.47 -53.39 30.88
CA PHE A 4 29.05 -53.14 30.62
C PHE A 4 28.23 -53.52 31.87
N GLY A 5 27.10 -52.85 32.08
CA GLY A 5 26.15 -53.21 33.12
C GLY A 5 25.38 -54.49 32.78
N PRO A 6 24.81 -55.19 33.79
CA PRO A 6 24.11 -56.47 33.57
C PRO A 6 22.88 -56.39 32.64
N HIS A 7 22.34 -55.19 32.39
CA HIS A 7 21.25 -54.96 31.43
C HIS A 7 21.74 -54.84 29.98
N GLU A 8 22.90 -54.20 29.76
CA GLU A 8 23.47 -54.00 28.42
C GLU A 8 23.92 -55.35 27.81
N ASP A 9 24.51 -56.22 28.64
CA ASP A 9 24.83 -57.60 28.27
C ASP A 9 23.58 -58.42 27.88
N TRP A 10 22.42 -58.17 28.54
CA TRP A 10 21.16 -58.87 28.22
C TRP A 10 20.57 -58.43 26.88
N LEU A 11 20.56 -57.12 26.59
CA LEU A 11 20.13 -56.56 25.30
C LEU A 11 21.00 -57.08 24.16
N PHE A 12 22.32 -57.10 24.35
CA PHE A 12 23.28 -57.63 23.37
C PHE A 12 23.10 -59.14 23.15
N TYR A 13 22.84 -59.91 24.22
CA TYR A 13 22.51 -61.34 24.14
C TYR A 13 21.19 -61.61 23.39
N ARG A 14 20.12 -60.82 23.65
CA ARG A 14 18.84 -60.92 22.93
C ARG A 14 18.97 -60.55 21.44
N ALA A 15 19.68 -59.48 21.12
CA ALA A 15 19.89 -59.03 19.74
C ALA A 15 20.72 -60.05 18.93
N SER A 16 21.74 -60.65 19.55
CA SER A 16 22.57 -61.68 18.91
C SER A 16 21.86 -63.03 18.77
N GLN A 17 21.00 -63.43 19.74
CA GLN A 17 20.06 -64.56 19.59
C GLN A 17 19.12 -64.33 18.38
N TYR A 18 18.49 -63.15 18.27
CA TYR A 18 17.60 -62.81 17.17
C TYR A 18 18.31 -62.89 15.79
N ALA A 19 19.54 -62.39 15.70
CA ALA A 19 20.34 -62.47 14.47
C ALA A 19 20.67 -63.93 14.10
N ARG A 20 20.99 -64.76 15.09
CA ARG A 20 21.31 -66.18 14.91
C ARG A 20 20.09 -66.99 14.43
N ASP A 21 18.92 -66.82 15.06
CA ASP A 21 17.66 -67.47 14.67
C ASP A 21 17.28 -67.24 13.19
N ARG A 22 17.59 -66.05 12.65
CA ARG A 22 17.26 -65.63 11.29
C ARG A 22 18.41 -65.84 10.29
N SER A 23 19.46 -66.58 10.67
CA SER A 23 20.65 -66.84 9.82
C SER A 23 21.35 -65.56 9.34
N ILE A 24 21.24 -64.45 10.09
CA ILE A 24 21.78 -63.15 9.67
C ILE A 24 23.31 -63.20 9.85
N PRO A 25 24.14 -62.99 8.81
CA PRO A 25 25.47 -63.60 8.79
C PRO A 25 26.53 -62.95 9.70
N ARG A 26 26.22 -61.84 10.38
CA ARG A 26 27.21 -61.06 11.14
C ARG A 26 26.63 -60.50 12.43
N VAL A 27 27.28 -60.83 13.54
CA VAL A 27 27.01 -60.31 14.89
C VAL A 27 27.02 -58.78 14.91
N SER A 28 27.86 -58.14 14.08
CA SER A 28 28.00 -56.68 13.99
C SER A 28 26.70 -55.92 13.68
N THR A 29 25.71 -56.52 13.01
CA THR A 29 24.42 -55.84 12.76
C THR A 29 23.52 -55.82 13.99
N ALA A 30 23.64 -56.82 14.88
CA ALA A 30 23.01 -56.79 16.20
C ALA A 30 23.73 -55.80 17.12
N CYS A 31 25.07 -55.72 17.05
CA CYS A 31 25.86 -54.73 17.78
C CYS A 31 25.49 -53.30 17.37
N ALA A 32 25.39 -53.00 16.06
CA ALA A 32 25.01 -51.67 15.58
C ALA A 32 23.63 -51.25 16.10
N ALA A 33 22.64 -52.14 16.06
CA ALA A 33 21.31 -51.83 16.61
C ALA A 33 21.33 -51.59 18.13
N ALA A 34 22.14 -52.33 18.89
CA ALA A 34 22.33 -52.08 20.32
C ALA A 34 23.09 -50.77 20.60
N ASN A 35 24.05 -50.42 19.73
CA ASN A 35 24.86 -49.21 19.84
C ASN A 35 24.08 -47.94 19.46
N ASP A 36 23.18 -48.03 18.48
CA ASP A 36 22.21 -46.95 18.18
C ASP A 36 21.30 -46.72 19.39
N LEU A 37 20.83 -47.79 20.06
CA LEU A 37 20.01 -47.69 21.27
C LEU A 37 20.75 -47.06 22.46
N THR A 38 22.02 -47.40 22.70
CA THR A 38 22.83 -46.76 23.76
C THR A 38 23.20 -45.30 23.44
N HIS A 39 23.44 -44.96 22.17
CA HIS A 39 23.86 -43.61 21.77
C HIS A 39 22.72 -42.58 21.79
N TYR A 40 21.46 -43.01 21.65
CA TYR A 40 20.31 -42.10 21.55
C TYR A 40 19.39 -42.01 22.79
N MET A 41 19.52 -42.88 23.81
CA MET A 41 18.60 -42.90 24.96
C MET A 41 19.16 -42.45 26.33
N GLY A 42 20.48 -42.47 26.54
CA GLY A 42 21.09 -41.80 27.71
C GLY A 42 20.72 -42.38 29.10
N SER A 43 21.34 -43.51 29.46
CA SER A 43 21.17 -44.28 30.71
C SER A 43 19.85 -45.06 30.84
N PHE A 44 19.94 -46.35 31.18
CA PHE A 44 18.85 -47.31 30.96
C PHE A 44 18.02 -47.64 32.20
N GLY A 45 16.70 -47.81 32.00
CA GLY A 45 15.73 -48.28 32.98
C GLY A 45 14.86 -49.46 32.49
N PRO A 46 14.18 -50.20 33.40
CA PRO A 46 13.52 -51.47 33.09
C PRO A 46 12.31 -51.39 32.14
N HIS A 47 11.85 -50.19 31.78
CA HIS A 47 10.74 -49.99 30.83
C HIS A 47 11.22 -50.00 29.36
N GLU A 48 12.46 -49.60 29.09
CA GLU A 48 13.02 -49.54 27.73
C GLU A 48 13.26 -50.94 27.14
N ASP A 49 13.60 -51.91 28.00
CA ASP A 49 13.71 -53.34 27.68
C ASP A 49 12.39 -53.89 27.07
N TRP A 50 11.23 -53.40 27.52
CA TRP A 50 9.92 -53.82 27.00
C TRP A 50 9.62 -53.24 25.61
N LEU A 51 9.95 -51.96 25.38
CA LEU A 51 9.81 -51.31 24.08
C LEU A 51 10.66 -52.02 23.02
N PHE A 52 11.91 -52.36 23.34
CA PHE A 52 12.78 -53.14 22.45
C PHE A 52 12.21 -54.55 22.20
N TYR A 53 11.70 -55.23 23.23
CA TYR A 53 11.08 -56.55 23.09
C TYR A 53 9.83 -56.52 22.18
N ARG A 54 8.99 -55.49 22.27
CA ARG A 54 7.81 -55.32 21.40
C ARG A 54 8.18 -54.94 19.96
N ALA A 55 9.12 -54.03 19.77
CA ALA A 55 9.59 -53.63 18.43
C ALA A 55 10.25 -54.79 17.68
N SER A 56 11.06 -55.60 18.38
CA SER A 56 11.71 -56.79 17.81
C SER A 56 10.72 -57.92 17.50
N GLN A 57 9.70 -58.17 18.35
CA GLN A 57 8.58 -59.07 18.05
C GLN A 57 7.83 -58.64 16.76
N TYR A 58 7.45 -57.36 16.66
CA TYR A 58 6.74 -56.85 15.48
C TYR A 58 7.57 -56.98 14.19
N ALA A 59 8.88 -56.68 14.25
CA ALA A 59 9.80 -56.88 13.15
C ALA A 59 9.95 -58.36 12.76
N ARG A 60 9.90 -59.29 13.74
CA ARG A 60 9.94 -60.74 13.53
C ARG A 60 8.73 -61.22 12.72
N ASP A 61 7.53 -60.89 13.18
CA ASP A 61 6.26 -61.37 12.59
C ASP A 61 6.05 -60.84 11.17
N ARG A 62 6.50 -59.61 10.89
CA ARG A 62 6.43 -58.98 9.56
C ARG A 62 7.69 -59.20 8.70
N SER A 63 8.66 -59.98 9.19
CA SER A 63 9.95 -60.26 8.52
C SER A 63 10.69 -59.01 8.02
N ILE A 64 10.69 -57.95 8.83
CA ILE A 64 11.31 -56.67 8.51
C ILE A 64 12.84 -56.79 8.72
N PRO A 65 13.71 -56.42 7.76
CA PRO A 65 15.14 -56.73 7.83
C PRO A 65 15.93 -56.01 8.94
N ARG A 66 15.41 -54.92 9.51
CA ARG A 66 16.11 -54.09 10.49
C ARG A 66 15.15 -53.63 11.59
N VAL A 67 15.43 -54.04 12.84
CA VAL A 67 14.68 -53.63 14.03
C VAL A 67 14.87 -52.13 14.31
N SER A 68 16.04 -51.57 13.98
CA SER A 68 16.38 -50.16 14.22
C SER A 68 15.41 -49.16 13.57
N THR A 69 14.77 -49.49 12.44
CA THR A 69 13.78 -48.59 11.81
C THR A 69 12.44 -48.56 12.56
N ALA A 70 12.12 -49.60 13.35
CA ALA A 70 10.98 -49.59 14.26
C ALA A 70 11.31 -48.86 15.57
N CYS A 71 12.53 -49.05 16.09
CA CYS A 71 13.02 -48.35 17.28
C CYS A 71 13.20 -46.84 17.04
N ALA A 72 13.73 -46.41 15.89
CA ALA A 72 13.85 -45.00 15.54
C ALA A 72 12.48 -44.29 15.52
N ALA A 73 11.43 -44.95 15.00
CA ALA A 73 10.08 -44.41 15.02
C ALA A 73 9.41 -44.38 16.41
N ALA A 74 9.92 -45.15 17.38
CA ALA A 74 9.57 -45.01 18.80
C ALA A 74 10.39 -43.91 19.48
N ASN A 75 11.65 -43.71 19.06
CA ASN A 75 12.52 -42.66 19.59
C ASN A 75 12.11 -41.25 19.10
N ASP A 76 11.67 -41.12 17.85
CA ASP A 76 11.03 -39.90 17.31
C ASP A 76 9.73 -39.54 18.07
N LEU A 77 9.12 -40.51 18.76
CA LEU A 77 7.94 -40.29 19.61
C LEU A 77 8.35 -39.78 21.01
N THR A 78 9.46 -40.26 21.55
CA THR A 78 9.91 -39.94 22.91
C THR A 78 10.78 -38.67 22.99
N HIS A 79 11.58 -38.38 21.97
CA HIS A 79 12.45 -37.19 21.93
C HIS A 79 11.67 -35.86 21.92
N TYR A 80 10.39 -35.88 21.52
CA TYR A 80 9.51 -34.71 21.47
C TYR A 80 8.48 -34.63 22.62
N MET A 81 8.36 -35.65 23.48
CA MET A 81 7.31 -35.72 24.52
C MET A 81 7.76 -35.38 25.95
N GLY A 82 9.03 -35.62 26.30
CA GLY A 82 9.60 -35.16 27.58
C GLY A 82 9.14 -35.91 28.85
N SER A 83 9.87 -36.97 29.19
CA SER A 83 9.69 -37.88 30.36
C SER A 83 8.52 -38.87 30.26
N PHE A 84 8.74 -40.10 30.73
CA PHE A 84 7.91 -41.28 30.45
C PHE A 84 6.81 -41.55 31.49
N GLY A 85 5.62 -41.95 31.02
CA GLY A 85 4.49 -42.39 31.86
C GLY A 85 3.72 -43.59 31.29
N PRO A 86 2.99 -44.35 32.13
CA PRO A 86 2.38 -45.64 31.74
C PRO A 86 1.24 -45.57 30.70
N HIS A 87 0.83 -44.38 30.27
CA HIS A 87 -0.21 -44.19 29.25
C HIS A 87 0.32 -44.21 27.80
N GLU A 88 1.61 -43.94 27.61
CA GLU A 88 2.25 -43.87 26.28
C GLU A 88 2.35 -45.25 25.59
N ASP A 89 2.56 -46.31 26.38
CA ASP A 89 2.59 -47.70 25.92
C ASP A 89 1.27 -48.12 25.23
N TRP A 90 0.14 -47.60 25.70
CA TRP A 90 -1.18 -47.89 25.13
C TRP A 90 -1.38 -47.22 23.77
N LEU A 91 -0.92 -45.98 23.62
CA LEU A 91 -0.98 -45.23 22.36
C LEU A 91 -0.17 -45.94 21.27
N PHE A 92 1.06 -46.35 21.56
CA PHE A 92 1.87 -47.13 20.62
C PHE A 92 1.24 -48.49 20.30
N TYR A 93 0.64 -49.16 21.29
CA TYR A 93 -0.08 -50.42 21.08
C TYR A 93 -1.32 -50.26 20.19
N ARG A 94 -2.13 -49.22 20.39
CA ARG A 94 -3.31 -48.93 19.55
C ARG A 94 -2.93 -48.50 18.13
N ALA A 95 -1.93 -47.63 17.96
CA ALA A 95 -1.46 -47.19 16.65
C ALA A 95 -0.88 -48.36 15.84
N SER A 96 -0.13 -49.25 16.48
CA SER A 96 0.44 -50.45 15.83
C SER A 96 -0.59 -51.55 15.55
N GLN A 97 -1.64 -51.71 16.37
CA GLN A 97 -2.82 -52.54 16.05
C GLN A 97 -3.57 -51.98 14.82
N TYR A 98 -3.89 -50.68 14.81
CA TYR A 98 -4.60 -50.05 13.68
C TYR A 98 -3.83 -50.16 12.35
N ALA A 99 -2.51 -49.93 12.39
CA ALA A 99 -1.64 -50.10 11.22
C ALA A 99 -1.55 -51.57 10.75
N ARG A 100 -1.65 -52.53 11.68
CA ARG A 100 -1.64 -53.98 11.40
C ARG A 100 -2.90 -54.40 10.65
N ASP A 101 -4.08 -54.05 11.17
CA ASP A 101 -5.39 -54.44 10.64
C ASP A 101 -5.69 -53.80 9.27
N ARG A 102 -5.20 -52.58 9.05
CA ARG A 102 -5.36 -51.84 7.79
C ARG A 102 -4.18 -52.01 6.81
N SER A 103 -3.22 -52.89 7.11
CA SER A 103 -2.02 -53.16 6.29
C SER A 103 -1.22 -51.90 5.90
N ILE A 104 -1.14 -50.92 6.81
CA ILE A 104 -0.47 -49.63 6.55
C ILE A 104 1.06 -49.84 6.60
N PRO A 105 1.85 -49.39 5.59
CA PRO A 105 3.26 -49.77 5.49
C PRO A 105 4.20 -49.19 6.56
N ARG A 106 3.77 -48.15 7.28
CA ARG A 106 4.61 -47.42 8.25
C ARG A 106 3.80 -46.98 9.48
N VAL A 107 4.06 -47.63 10.62
CA VAL A 107 3.50 -47.26 11.94
C VAL A 107 3.82 -45.80 12.28
N SER A 108 5.00 -45.30 11.88
CA SER A 108 5.41 -43.90 12.08
C SER A 108 4.44 -42.86 11.52
N THR A 109 3.62 -43.17 10.50
CA THR A 109 2.63 -42.22 9.98
C THR A 109 1.35 -42.16 10.83
N ALA A 110 1.05 -43.21 11.60
CA ALA A 110 -0.01 -43.19 12.62
C ALA A 110 0.51 -42.61 13.95
N CYS A 111 1.77 -42.89 14.31
CA CYS A 111 2.42 -42.31 15.47
C CYS A 111 2.67 -40.79 15.32
N ALA A 112 3.14 -40.31 14.16
CA ALA A 112 3.25 -38.88 13.90
C ALA A 112 1.89 -38.17 13.98
N ALA A 113 0.79 -38.83 13.54
CA ALA A 113 -0.55 -38.29 13.68
C ALA A 113 -1.06 -38.17 15.13
N ALA A 114 -0.49 -38.96 16.06
CA ALA A 114 -0.72 -38.83 17.49
C ALA A 114 0.23 -37.81 18.12
N ASN A 115 1.49 -37.74 17.65
CA ASN A 115 2.48 -36.77 18.10
C ASN A 115 2.09 -35.32 17.73
N ASP A 116 1.56 -35.11 16.51
CA ASP A 116 0.94 -33.86 16.06
C ASP A 116 -0.26 -33.43 16.94
N LEU A 117 -0.84 -34.36 17.70
CA LEU A 117 -1.93 -34.12 18.66
C LEU A 117 -1.38 -33.68 20.02
N THR A 118 -0.36 -34.37 20.52
CA THR A 118 0.21 -34.17 21.86
C THR A 118 1.20 -33.00 21.95
N HIS A 119 2.01 -32.77 20.91
CA HIS A 119 3.06 -31.72 20.94
C HIS A 119 2.50 -30.29 21.07
N TYR A 120 1.21 -30.10 20.78
CA TYR A 120 0.51 -28.80 20.86
C TYR A 120 -0.54 -28.70 21.99
N MET A 121 -0.85 -29.79 22.72
CA MET A 121 -1.88 -29.76 23.78
C MET A 121 -1.36 -29.40 25.18
N GLY A 122 -0.08 -29.64 25.49
CA GLY A 122 0.56 -29.16 26.71
C GLY A 122 -0.01 -29.71 28.03
N SER A 123 0.49 -30.89 28.44
CA SER A 123 0.14 -31.67 29.65
C SER A 123 -1.17 -32.48 29.58
N PHE A 124 -1.12 -33.71 30.13
CA PHE A 124 -2.05 -34.79 29.82
C PHE A 124 -3.22 -34.93 30.82
N GLY A 125 -4.43 -35.21 30.31
CA GLY A 125 -5.63 -35.53 31.08
C GLY A 125 -6.55 -36.58 30.43
N PRO A 126 -7.50 -37.18 31.19
CA PRO A 126 -8.29 -38.34 30.74
C PRO A 126 -9.31 -38.07 29.61
N HIS A 127 -9.40 -36.86 29.06
CA HIS A 127 -10.34 -36.48 28.01
C HIS A 127 -9.78 -36.73 26.58
N GLU A 128 -8.47 -36.87 26.42
CA GLU A 128 -7.79 -37.01 25.12
C GLU A 128 -8.08 -38.34 24.42
N ASP A 129 -8.21 -39.43 25.18
CA ASP A 129 -8.57 -40.77 24.68
C ASP A 129 -9.92 -40.77 23.95
N TRP A 130 -10.89 -40.00 24.45
CA TRP A 130 -12.21 -39.87 23.85
C TRP A 130 -12.17 -39.08 22.55
N LEU A 131 -11.39 -37.99 22.50
CA LEU A 131 -11.21 -37.17 21.30
C LEU A 131 -10.57 -37.98 20.16
N PHE A 132 -9.52 -38.76 20.46
CA PHE A 132 -8.91 -39.65 19.46
C PHE A 132 -9.88 -40.74 19.00
N TYR A 133 -10.69 -41.31 19.90
CA TYR A 133 -11.72 -42.30 19.56
C TYR A 133 -12.84 -41.71 18.68
N ARG A 134 -13.34 -40.50 18.98
CA ARG A 134 -14.34 -39.80 18.16
C ARG A 134 -13.81 -39.36 16.81
N ALA A 135 -12.59 -38.81 16.75
CA ALA A 135 -11.95 -38.40 15.49
C ALA A 135 -11.70 -39.61 14.57
N SER A 136 -11.30 -40.75 15.12
CA SER A 136 -11.07 -41.99 14.36
C SER A 136 -12.37 -42.73 13.96
N GLN A 137 -13.47 -42.58 14.72
CA GLN A 137 -14.83 -42.96 14.30
C GLN A 137 -15.31 -42.07 13.13
N TYR A 138 -15.22 -40.74 13.27
CA TYR A 138 -15.62 -39.79 12.23
C TYR A 138 -14.85 -40.00 10.91
N ALA A 139 -13.53 -40.20 10.98
CA ALA A 139 -12.70 -40.50 9.81
C ALA A 139 -13.08 -41.84 9.14
N ARG A 140 -13.58 -42.82 9.91
CA ARG A 140 -14.05 -44.13 9.42
C ARG A 140 -15.37 -43.99 8.66
N ASP A 141 -16.36 -43.35 9.26
CA ASP A 141 -17.71 -43.21 8.68
C ASP A 141 -17.72 -42.32 7.42
N ARG A 142 -16.78 -41.38 7.32
CA ARG A 142 -16.61 -40.50 6.15
C ARG A 142 -15.51 -40.95 5.17
N SER A 143 -14.90 -42.13 5.37
CA SER A 143 -13.81 -42.65 4.52
C SER A 143 -12.62 -41.68 4.31
N ILE A 144 -12.27 -40.91 5.34
CA ILE A 144 -11.23 -39.87 5.25
C ILE A 144 -9.83 -40.53 5.25
N PRO A 145 -8.94 -40.28 4.26
CA PRO A 145 -7.70 -41.04 4.12
C PRO A 145 -6.64 -40.87 5.21
N ARG A 146 -6.76 -39.88 6.11
CA ARG A 146 -5.76 -39.56 7.14
C ARG A 146 -6.43 -39.10 8.43
N VAL A 147 -6.29 -39.91 9.49
CA VAL A 147 -6.77 -39.61 10.85
C VAL A 147 -6.13 -38.33 11.40
N SER A 148 -4.85 -38.05 11.07
CA SER A 148 -4.17 -36.79 11.46
C SER A 148 -4.94 -35.52 11.08
N THR A 149 -5.71 -35.54 9.99
CA THR A 149 -6.47 -34.35 9.54
C THR A 149 -7.76 -34.13 10.32
N ALA A 150 -8.28 -35.17 11.01
CA ALA A 150 -9.38 -35.07 11.96
C ALA A 150 -8.87 -34.84 13.40
N CYS A 151 -7.66 -35.31 13.71
CA CYS A 151 -6.99 -35.11 14.99
C CYS A 151 -6.44 -33.69 15.16
N ALA A 152 -5.73 -33.15 14.16
CA ALA A 152 -5.33 -31.74 14.13
C ALA A 152 -6.55 -30.80 14.23
N ALA A 153 -7.69 -31.19 13.68
CA ALA A 153 -8.94 -30.43 13.78
C ALA A 153 -9.53 -30.34 15.19
N ALA A 154 -9.32 -31.36 16.03
CA ALA A 154 -9.68 -31.32 17.45
C ALA A 154 -8.62 -30.56 18.26
N ASN A 155 -7.36 -30.62 17.84
CA ASN A 155 -6.24 -29.91 18.46
C ASN A 155 -6.35 -28.39 18.28
N ASP A 156 -6.66 -27.91 17.07
CA ASP A 156 -6.96 -26.51 16.76
C ASP A 156 -8.10 -25.93 17.64
N LEU A 157 -8.99 -26.78 18.18
CA LEU A 157 -10.05 -26.37 19.11
C LEU A 157 -9.53 -26.29 20.55
N ALA A 158 -8.77 -27.28 21.01
CA ALA A 158 -8.28 -27.36 22.39
C ALA A 158 -7.20 -26.31 22.71
N HIS A 159 -6.24 -26.10 21.79
CA HIS A 159 -5.08 -25.24 22.01
C HIS A 159 -5.47 -23.77 22.27
N TYR A 160 -6.65 -23.34 21.80
CA TYR A 160 -7.17 -21.98 21.90
C TYR A 160 -8.24 -21.77 23.00
N MET A 161 -8.74 -22.83 23.67
CA MET A 161 -9.79 -22.68 24.70
C MET A 161 -9.29 -22.45 26.13
N GLY A 162 -8.01 -22.71 26.42
CA GLY A 162 -7.36 -22.27 27.66
C GLY A 162 -7.96 -22.81 28.96
N SER A 163 -7.68 -24.09 29.26
CA SER A 163 -8.15 -24.88 30.42
C SER A 163 -9.56 -25.48 30.32
N PHE A 164 -9.71 -26.72 30.79
CA PHE A 164 -10.75 -27.67 30.39
C PHE A 164 -11.93 -27.76 31.37
N GLY A 165 -13.14 -28.01 30.86
CA GLY A 165 -14.37 -28.10 31.64
C GLY A 165 -15.54 -28.81 30.94
N PRO A 166 -16.60 -29.21 31.66
CA PRO A 166 -17.60 -30.19 31.21
C PRO A 166 -18.58 -29.74 30.09
N HIS A 167 -18.32 -28.61 29.42
CA HIS A 167 -19.16 -28.09 28.32
C HIS A 167 -18.71 -28.55 26.92
N GLU A 168 -17.49 -29.10 26.79
CA GLU A 168 -16.84 -29.46 25.53
C GLU A 168 -17.60 -30.51 24.69
N ASP A 169 -18.24 -31.48 25.34
CA ASP A 169 -19.02 -32.55 24.69
C ASP A 169 -20.17 -32.00 23.82
N TRP A 170 -20.84 -30.95 24.31
CA TRP A 170 -21.96 -30.32 23.61
C TRP A 170 -21.47 -29.49 22.41
N PHE A 171 -20.36 -28.76 22.58
CA PHE A 171 -19.78 -27.92 21.55
C PHE A 171 -19.28 -28.75 20.35
N PHE A 172 -18.57 -29.85 20.60
CA PHE A 172 -18.11 -30.77 19.54
C PHE A 172 -19.30 -31.48 18.85
N TYR A 173 -20.37 -31.77 19.59
CA TYR A 173 -21.60 -32.33 19.04
C TYR A 173 -22.35 -31.35 18.12
N ARG A 174 -22.54 -30.08 18.53
CA ARG A 174 -23.14 -29.04 17.67
C ARG A 174 -22.25 -28.74 16.46
N ALA A 175 -20.93 -28.71 16.63
CA ALA A 175 -19.97 -28.52 15.54
C ALA A 175 -20.07 -29.60 14.46
N SER A 176 -20.12 -30.86 14.88
CA SER A 176 -20.20 -32.01 13.97
C SER A 176 -21.58 -32.17 13.32
N GLN A 177 -22.67 -31.80 14.02
CA GLN A 177 -24.02 -31.66 13.43
C GLN A 177 -24.04 -30.53 12.38
N TYR A 178 -23.50 -29.35 12.67
CA TYR A 178 -23.47 -28.23 11.72
C TYR A 178 -22.66 -28.57 10.45
N ALA A 179 -21.48 -29.18 10.62
CA ALA A 179 -20.66 -29.65 9.49
C ALA A 179 -21.33 -30.77 8.67
N ARG A 180 -22.24 -31.55 9.28
CA ARG A 180 -23.08 -32.55 8.62
C ARG A 180 -24.18 -31.90 7.79
N ASP A 181 -24.95 -30.98 8.37
CA ASP A 181 -26.11 -30.35 7.73
C ASP A 181 -25.74 -29.34 6.63
N ARG A 182 -24.52 -28.77 6.68
CA ARG A 182 -24.00 -27.82 5.67
C ARG A 182 -22.92 -28.42 4.75
N SER A 183 -22.65 -29.73 4.84
CA SER A 183 -21.67 -30.46 4.01
C SER A 183 -20.24 -29.87 3.98
N ILE A 184 -19.71 -29.48 5.14
CA ILE A 184 -18.36 -28.93 5.29
C ILE A 184 -17.34 -30.07 5.46
N LEU A 185 -16.27 -30.08 4.64
CA LEU A 185 -15.34 -31.21 4.51
C LEU A 185 -14.25 -31.32 5.59
N ARG A 186 -14.06 -30.31 6.44
CA ARG A 186 -13.11 -30.35 7.56
C ARG A 186 -13.70 -29.67 8.79
N VAL A 187 -13.72 -30.41 9.90
CA VAL A 187 -14.25 -29.95 11.19
C VAL A 187 -13.39 -28.80 11.76
N SER A 188 -12.07 -28.82 11.53
CA SER A 188 -11.10 -27.80 11.99
C SER A 188 -11.56 -26.37 11.71
N THR A 189 -12.12 -26.15 10.52
CA THR A 189 -12.43 -24.81 10.03
C THR A 189 -13.80 -24.31 10.50
N ALA A 190 -14.67 -25.19 11.00
CA ALA A 190 -15.86 -24.80 11.75
C ALA A 190 -15.53 -24.59 13.24
N CYS A 191 -14.57 -25.36 13.77
CA CYS A 191 -14.08 -25.28 15.14
C CYS A 191 -13.27 -24.01 15.42
N ALA A 192 -12.24 -23.71 14.62
CA ALA A 192 -11.41 -22.51 14.79
C ALA A 192 -12.24 -21.21 14.79
N ALA A 193 -13.15 -21.08 13.83
CA ALA A 193 -13.99 -19.90 13.70
C ALA A 193 -15.14 -19.81 14.74
N ALA A 194 -15.40 -20.89 15.51
CA ALA A 194 -16.24 -20.84 16.70
C ALA A 194 -15.44 -20.42 17.94
N ASN A 195 -14.14 -20.73 17.96
CA ASN A 195 -13.20 -20.34 19.01
C ASN A 195 -12.89 -18.83 18.99
N ASP A 196 -12.74 -18.27 17.78
CA ASP A 196 -12.64 -16.81 17.55
C ASP A 196 -13.85 -16.04 18.13
N LEU A 197 -14.99 -16.72 18.30
CA LEU A 197 -16.23 -16.16 18.85
C LEU A 197 -16.37 -16.33 20.38
N THR A 198 -15.65 -17.26 21.01
CA THR A 198 -15.57 -17.41 22.47
C THR A 198 -14.45 -16.59 23.10
N HIS A 199 -13.36 -16.32 22.38
CA HIS A 199 -12.19 -15.61 22.93
C HIS A 199 -12.47 -14.15 23.36
N TYR A 200 -13.62 -13.59 22.97
CA TYR A 200 -14.08 -12.23 23.33
C TYR A 200 -14.91 -12.14 24.63
N MET A 201 -15.15 -13.24 25.35
CA MET A 201 -15.87 -13.23 26.63
C MET A 201 -15.14 -14.08 27.68
N GLY A 202 -14.24 -13.46 28.46
CA GLY A 202 -13.65 -14.12 29.62
C GLY A 202 -14.71 -14.40 30.69
N SER A 203 -14.85 -15.67 31.12
CA SER A 203 -15.68 -16.16 32.24
C SER A 203 -17.16 -15.75 32.24
N PHE A 204 -18.21 -16.58 32.22
CA PHE A 204 -18.48 -18.03 32.18
C PHE A 204 -20.04 -18.09 32.00
N GLY A 205 -20.63 -19.04 31.26
CA GLY A 205 -22.10 -19.24 31.30
C GLY A 205 -22.78 -19.69 29.99
N PRO A 206 -24.06 -20.14 30.04
CA PRO A 206 -24.64 -21.02 29.01
C PRO A 206 -25.44 -20.29 27.91
N HIS A 207 -24.77 -19.77 26.87
CA HIS A 207 -25.43 -19.34 25.62
C HIS A 207 -24.59 -19.63 24.37
N GLU A 208 -24.24 -20.90 24.20
CA GLU A 208 -23.27 -21.37 23.19
C GLU A 208 -23.84 -21.49 21.77
N ASP A 209 -25.17 -21.47 21.62
CA ASP A 209 -25.88 -21.82 20.38
C ASP A 209 -25.80 -20.80 19.24
N TRP A 210 -25.58 -19.53 19.57
CA TRP A 210 -25.58 -18.42 18.61
C TRP A 210 -24.23 -18.25 17.92
N LEU A 211 -23.14 -18.60 18.61
CA LEU A 211 -21.75 -18.40 18.16
C LEU A 211 -21.42 -19.33 16.98
N PHE A 212 -21.92 -20.57 16.99
CA PHE A 212 -21.61 -21.55 15.94
C PHE A 212 -22.12 -21.17 14.53
N TYR A 213 -23.11 -20.28 14.43
CA TYR A 213 -23.72 -19.90 13.16
C TYR A 213 -22.85 -18.97 12.29
N ARG A 214 -22.00 -18.13 12.89
CA ARG A 214 -21.11 -17.20 12.14
C ARG A 214 -19.83 -17.87 11.65
N ALA A 215 -19.26 -18.77 12.47
CA ALA A 215 -17.99 -19.44 12.26
C ALA A 215 -17.81 -20.01 10.83
N SER A 216 -18.83 -20.71 10.37
CA SER A 216 -18.83 -21.49 9.12
C SER A 216 -18.73 -20.68 7.83
N GLN A 217 -19.08 -19.39 7.85
CA GLN A 217 -19.03 -18.51 6.67
C GLN A 217 -17.59 -18.16 6.27
N TYR A 218 -16.69 -18.07 7.27
CA TYR A 218 -15.34 -17.52 7.11
C TYR A 218 -14.33 -18.51 6.48
N ALA A 219 -14.63 -19.81 6.56
CA ALA A 219 -13.71 -20.91 6.25
C ALA A 219 -13.48 -21.22 4.77
N ARG A 220 -14.24 -20.61 3.85
CA ARG A 220 -14.53 -21.21 2.54
C ARG A 220 -13.39 -21.18 1.52
N ASP A 221 -12.56 -20.13 1.52
CA ASP A 221 -11.85 -19.71 0.30
C ASP A 221 -10.33 -20.00 0.31
N ARG A 222 -10.01 -21.31 0.44
CA ARG A 222 -8.67 -21.96 0.49
C ARG A 222 -8.31 -22.67 -0.85
N SER A 223 -7.06 -22.98 -1.24
CA SER A 223 -5.69 -22.75 -0.70
C SER A 223 -4.59 -23.21 -1.71
N ILE A 224 -3.32 -22.85 -1.47
CA ILE A 224 -2.09 -23.28 -2.22
C ILE A 224 -1.43 -24.46 -1.46
N PRO A 225 -0.65 -25.41 -2.04
CA PRO A 225 -0.85 -26.20 -3.27
C PRO A 225 -0.58 -27.74 -3.07
N ARG A 226 -1.01 -28.56 -4.03
CA ARG A 226 -0.26 -29.79 -4.41
C ARG A 226 0.63 -29.43 -5.60
N TYR A 227 1.89 -29.87 -5.65
CA TYR A 227 2.43 -30.44 -6.91
C TYR A 227 3.75 -31.22 -6.81
N ALA A 228 4.85 -30.55 -6.46
CA ALA A 228 6.14 -30.90 -7.07
C ALA A 228 6.96 -31.95 -6.30
N ARG A 229 6.65 -33.23 -6.51
CA ARG A 229 7.63 -34.33 -6.34
C ARG A 229 7.45 -35.40 -7.41
N ASP A 230 7.99 -35.14 -8.61
CA ASP A 230 8.37 -36.24 -9.50
C ASP A 230 9.50 -35.86 -10.47
N ARG A 231 10.41 -36.82 -10.70
CA ARG A 231 11.57 -36.87 -11.63
C ARG A 231 12.91 -36.17 -11.26
N SER A 232 13.97 -37.00 -11.25
CA SER A 232 15.44 -36.74 -11.37
C SER A 232 16.10 -35.59 -10.57
N ILE A 233 16.96 -35.91 -9.59
CA ILE A 233 17.72 -34.90 -8.82
C ILE A 233 19.19 -35.31 -8.56
N PRO A 234 20.19 -34.56 -9.05
CA PRO A 234 21.63 -34.85 -8.85
C PRO A 234 22.27 -33.97 -7.77
N ARG A 235 22.65 -34.52 -6.60
CA ARG A 235 23.33 -33.74 -5.54
C ARG A 235 24.40 -34.52 -4.77
N VAL A 236 25.54 -33.85 -4.59
CA VAL A 236 26.73 -34.31 -3.85
C VAL A 236 26.49 -34.41 -2.34
N SER A 237 25.34 -33.95 -1.82
CA SER A 237 24.98 -33.98 -0.40
C SER A 237 25.00 -35.39 0.21
N THR A 238 24.68 -36.42 -0.58
CA THR A 238 24.74 -37.82 -0.14
C THR A 238 26.17 -38.38 -0.10
N ALA A 239 27.13 -37.74 -0.77
CA ALA A 239 28.55 -38.10 -0.69
C ALA A 239 29.27 -37.34 0.44
N CYS A 240 28.80 -36.15 0.81
CA CYS A 240 29.31 -35.40 1.96
C CYS A 240 28.87 -36.02 3.29
N ALA A 241 27.60 -36.41 3.42
CA ALA A 241 27.13 -37.19 4.57
C ALA A 241 27.97 -38.48 4.78
N ALA A 242 28.28 -39.20 3.70
CA ALA A 242 29.11 -40.40 3.74
C ALA A 242 30.62 -40.14 4.00
N ALA A 243 31.08 -38.89 3.92
CA ALA A 243 32.43 -38.49 4.33
C ALA A 243 32.47 -38.10 5.81
N ASN A 244 31.41 -37.44 6.30
CA ASN A 244 31.19 -37.14 7.71
C ASN A 244 31.20 -38.43 8.57
N ASP A 245 30.49 -39.47 8.10
CA ASP A 245 30.48 -40.83 8.68
C ASP A 245 31.89 -41.48 8.79
N LEU A 246 32.86 -41.05 7.98
CA LEU A 246 34.21 -41.64 7.93
C LEU A 246 35.22 -40.96 8.86
N THR A 247 35.08 -39.66 9.14
CA THR A 247 35.94 -38.94 10.08
C THR A 247 35.55 -39.10 11.54
N HIS A 248 34.32 -39.55 11.83
CA HIS A 248 33.86 -39.87 13.19
C HIS A 248 34.60 -41.08 13.82
N TYR A 249 35.31 -41.89 13.01
CA TYR A 249 35.79 -43.22 13.42
C TYR A 249 37.31 -43.39 13.62
N MET A 250 38.11 -42.32 13.62
CA MET A 250 39.54 -42.41 13.97
C MET A 250 40.02 -41.30 14.90
N GLY A 251 40.13 -41.63 16.19
CA GLY A 251 40.82 -40.79 17.16
C GLY A 251 42.34 -41.00 17.13
N SER A 252 43.07 -39.94 16.77
CA SER A 252 44.48 -39.65 17.07
C SER A 252 45.54 -40.72 16.75
N PHE A 253 46.32 -40.50 15.68
CA PHE A 253 47.74 -40.09 15.78
C PHE A 253 48.43 -40.08 14.39
N GLY A 254 49.09 -38.96 14.03
CA GLY A 254 50.24 -38.97 13.12
C GLY A 254 50.01 -38.55 11.65
N PRO A 255 51.12 -38.31 10.91
CA PRO A 255 51.18 -37.30 9.84
C PRO A 255 50.71 -37.80 8.45
N HIS A 256 49.49 -38.33 8.34
CA HIS A 256 48.91 -38.78 7.07
C HIS A 256 47.70 -37.96 6.57
N GLU A 257 47.28 -36.95 7.31
CA GLU A 257 46.04 -36.20 7.05
C GLU A 257 46.15 -35.26 5.82
N ASP A 258 47.31 -34.64 5.60
CA ASP A 258 47.61 -33.83 4.40
C ASP A 258 47.44 -34.63 3.09
N TRP A 259 47.74 -35.93 3.11
CA TRP A 259 47.67 -36.79 1.93
C TRP A 259 46.22 -37.11 1.52
N LEU A 260 45.33 -37.32 2.49
CA LEU A 260 43.91 -37.53 2.25
C LEU A 260 43.24 -36.24 1.74
N PHE A 261 43.58 -35.08 2.31
CA PHE A 261 43.04 -33.79 1.85
C PHE A 261 43.53 -33.44 0.44
N TYR A 262 44.80 -33.74 0.12
CA TYR A 262 45.36 -33.61 -1.23
C TYR A 262 44.67 -34.54 -2.25
N ARG A 263 44.42 -35.82 -1.89
CA ARG A 263 43.69 -36.79 -2.72
C ARG A 263 42.24 -36.40 -2.97
N ALA A 264 41.50 -35.99 -1.93
CA ALA A 264 40.10 -35.60 -2.05
C ALA A 264 39.93 -34.32 -2.89
N SER A 265 40.83 -33.34 -2.71
CA SER A 265 40.83 -32.10 -3.49
C SER A 265 41.27 -32.28 -4.94
N GLN A 266 42.17 -33.23 -5.26
CA GLN A 266 42.41 -33.65 -6.65
C GLN A 266 41.19 -34.36 -7.25
N TYR A 267 40.59 -35.32 -6.55
CA TYR A 267 39.41 -36.04 -7.05
C TYR A 267 38.20 -35.13 -7.33
N ALA A 268 38.02 -34.08 -6.52
CA ALA A 268 37.02 -33.03 -6.78
C ALA A 268 37.39 -32.08 -7.94
N ARG A 269 38.69 -31.87 -8.19
CA ARG A 269 39.22 -31.08 -9.31
C ARG A 269 39.05 -31.81 -10.64
N ASP A 270 39.30 -33.11 -10.67
CA ASP A 270 39.30 -33.97 -11.86
C ASP A 270 37.88 -34.34 -12.34
N ARG A 271 36.85 -34.15 -11.51
CA ARG A 271 35.45 -34.51 -11.82
C ARG A 271 34.45 -33.34 -11.84
N SER A 272 34.93 -32.10 -11.98
CA SER A 272 34.10 -30.94 -12.35
C SER A 272 32.85 -30.70 -11.48
N ILE A 273 32.98 -30.81 -10.15
CA ILE A 273 31.83 -30.71 -9.23
C ILE A 273 31.21 -29.28 -9.26
N PRO A 274 29.89 -29.09 -9.52
CA PRO A 274 29.37 -27.77 -9.92
C PRO A 274 28.91 -26.83 -8.78
N ARG A 275 28.98 -27.21 -7.49
CA ARG A 275 28.36 -26.45 -6.39
C ARG A 275 29.20 -26.38 -5.11
N VAL A 276 29.67 -25.18 -4.79
CA VAL A 276 30.38 -24.84 -3.54
C VAL A 276 29.60 -25.18 -2.28
N SER A 277 28.25 -25.11 -2.30
CA SER A 277 27.39 -25.47 -1.16
C SER A 277 27.67 -26.87 -0.58
N THR A 278 28.13 -27.81 -1.41
CA THR A 278 28.38 -29.19 -0.99
C THR A 278 29.82 -29.40 -0.53
N ALA A 279 30.78 -28.62 -1.04
CA ALA A 279 32.13 -28.57 -0.47
C ALA A 279 32.13 -27.85 0.89
N CYS A 280 31.32 -26.78 1.04
CA CYS A 280 31.13 -26.09 2.31
C CYS A 280 30.36 -26.92 3.33
N ALA A 281 29.33 -27.68 2.93
CA ALA A 281 28.67 -28.62 3.85
C ALA A 281 29.65 -29.68 4.38
N ALA A 282 30.48 -30.28 3.51
CA ALA A 282 31.52 -31.21 3.93
C ALA A 282 32.57 -30.57 4.87
N ALA A 283 32.91 -29.29 4.65
CA ALA A 283 33.82 -28.56 5.54
C ALA A 283 33.17 -28.26 6.91
N ASN A 284 31.88 -27.87 6.91
CA ASN A 284 31.10 -27.59 8.12
C ASN A 284 30.94 -28.85 8.99
N ASP A 285 30.61 -29.97 8.34
CA ASP A 285 30.55 -31.30 8.93
C ASP A 285 31.89 -31.73 9.55
N LEU A 286 33.01 -31.46 8.87
CA LEU A 286 34.37 -31.73 9.39
C LEU A 286 34.75 -30.87 10.60
N THR A 287 34.33 -29.60 10.64
CA THR A 287 34.60 -28.71 11.79
C THR A 287 33.74 -29.02 13.02
N HIS A 288 32.59 -29.69 12.86
CA HIS A 288 31.65 -29.97 13.95
C HIS A 288 32.22 -30.92 15.04
N TYR A 289 33.30 -31.67 14.76
CA TYR A 289 33.85 -32.69 15.65
C TYR A 289 35.28 -32.45 16.15
N MET A 290 35.90 -31.31 15.86
CA MET A 290 37.25 -30.97 16.36
C MET A 290 37.20 -29.94 17.48
N GLY A 291 37.05 -30.42 18.72
CA GLY A 291 37.02 -29.58 19.91
C GLY A 291 38.37 -28.91 20.22
N SER A 292 38.41 -27.57 20.07
CA SER A 292 39.44 -26.63 20.55
C SER A 292 40.92 -26.92 20.20
N PHE A 293 41.50 -26.08 19.32
CA PHE A 293 42.75 -25.30 19.48
C PHE A 293 43.50 -25.12 18.14
N GLY A 294 43.75 -23.87 17.71
CA GLY A 294 44.88 -23.54 16.82
C GLY A 294 44.61 -22.59 15.64
N PRO A 295 45.62 -21.83 15.17
CA PRO A 295 45.45 -20.66 14.29
C PRO A 295 45.32 -20.99 12.77
N HIS A 296 44.68 -22.11 12.41
CA HIS A 296 44.62 -22.57 11.00
C HIS A 296 43.30 -22.27 10.26
N GLU A 297 42.29 -21.73 10.96
CA GLU A 297 40.95 -21.46 10.42
C GLU A 297 40.96 -20.35 9.34
N ASP A 298 41.77 -19.30 9.54
CA ASP A 298 41.95 -18.19 8.58
C ASP A 298 42.40 -18.68 7.19
N TRP A 299 43.24 -19.72 7.14
CA TRP A 299 43.77 -20.26 5.88
C TRP A 299 42.73 -21.07 5.10
N LEU A 300 41.88 -21.83 5.81
CA LEU A 300 40.76 -22.56 5.22
C LEU A 300 39.73 -21.57 4.63
N PHE A 301 39.39 -20.52 5.37
CA PHE A 301 38.49 -19.47 4.89
C PHE A 301 39.09 -18.69 3.71
N TYR A 302 40.39 -18.41 3.74
CA TYR A 302 41.12 -17.79 2.63
C TYR A 302 41.12 -18.67 1.36
N ARG A 303 41.33 -20.00 1.49
CA ARG A 303 41.32 -20.95 0.36
C ARG A 303 39.92 -21.16 -0.22
N ALA A 304 38.89 -21.27 0.62
CA ALA A 304 37.49 -21.38 0.18
C ALA A 304 37.03 -20.12 -0.56
N SER A 305 37.39 -18.92 -0.06
CA SER A 305 37.06 -17.65 -0.71
C SER A 305 37.81 -17.42 -2.02
N GLN A 306 39.08 -17.82 -2.14
CA GLN A 306 39.78 -17.84 -3.44
C GLN A 306 39.11 -18.81 -4.43
N TYR A 307 38.81 -20.06 -4.03
CA TYR A 307 38.15 -21.03 -4.90
C TYR A 307 36.76 -20.55 -5.39
N ALA A 308 36.02 -19.83 -4.54
CA ALA A 308 34.75 -19.20 -4.92
C ALA A 308 34.93 -17.98 -5.86
N ARG A 309 36.06 -17.26 -5.74
CA ARG A 309 36.45 -16.12 -6.61
C ARG A 309 36.85 -16.58 -8.01
N ASP A 310 37.59 -17.68 -8.14
CA ASP A 310 38.12 -18.18 -9.43
C ASP A 310 37.08 -18.89 -10.32
N ARG A 311 35.92 -19.29 -9.77
CA ARG A 311 34.93 -20.16 -10.43
C ARG A 311 33.56 -19.49 -10.72
N SER A 312 33.45 -18.16 -10.62
CA SER A 312 32.29 -17.36 -11.10
C SER A 312 30.89 -17.81 -10.61
N ILE A 313 30.75 -18.14 -9.32
CA ILE A 313 29.54 -18.78 -8.77
C ILE A 313 28.44 -17.75 -8.39
N PRO A 314 27.13 -18.00 -8.66
CA PRO A 314 26.15 -16.90 -8.81
C PRO A 314 25.25 -16.57 -7.60
N ARG A 315 25.40 -17.20 -6.43
CA ARG A 315 24.48 -16.98 -5.28
C ARG A 315 25.21 -16.88 -3.94
N VAL A 316 25.14 -15.70 -3.32
CA VAL A 316 25.71 -15.40 -1.99
C VAL A 316 24.94 -16.05 -0.84
N SER A 317 23.63 -16.29 -0.98
CA SER A 317 22.82 -16.88 0.10
C SER A 317 23.32 -18.23 0.59
N THR A 318 23.99 -19.02 -0.26
CA THR A 318 24.53 -20.34 0.12
C THR A 318 25.93 -20.27 0.72
N ALA A 319 26.62 -19.13 0.62
CA ALA A 319 27.84 -18.84 1.38
C ALA A 319 27.48 -18.23 2.75
N CYS A 320 26.49 -17.34 2.79
CA CYS A 320 25.98 -16.79 4.05
C CYS A 320 25.32 -17.85 4.93
N ALA A 321 24.54 -18.78 4.38
CA ALA A 321 23.98 -19.89 5.17
C ALA A 321 25.08 -20.75 5.82
N ALA A 322 26.13 -21.10 5.08
CA ALA A 322 27.27 -21.85 5.63
C ALA A 322 28.06 -21.07 6.69
N ALA A 323 28.15 -19.74 6.57
CA ALA A 323 28.74 -18.89 7.61
C ALA A 323 27.85 -18.82 8.86
N ASN A 324 26.52 -18.76 8.67
CA ASN A 324 25.52 -18.72 9.74
C ASN A 324 25.53 -20.03 10.56
N ASP A 325 25.61 -21.17 9.87
CA ASP A 325 25.73 -22.50 10.48
C ASP A 325 27.05 -22.63 11.28
N LEU A 326 28.17 -22.11 10.75
CA LEU A 326 29.47 -22.08 11.45
C LEU A 326 29.43 -21.25 12.74
N THR A 327 28.79 -20.07 12.71
CA THR A 327 28.65 -19.22 13.91
C THR A 327 27.74 -19.82 14.99
N HIS A 328 26.83 -20.73 14.64
CA HIS A 328 25.86 -21.29 15.60
C HIS A 328 26.50 -22.32 16.57
N TYR A 329 27.66 -22.89 16.24
CA TYR A 329 28.32 -23.94 17.05
C TYR A 329 29.55 -23.45 17.84
N MET A 330 30.04 -22.23 17.61
CA MET A 330 31.19 -21.68 18.34
C MET A 330 30.74 -20.97 19.63
N GLY A 331 30.64 -21.74 20.71
CA GLY A 331 30.31 -21.21 22.03
C GLY A 331 31.39 -20.27 22.59
N SER A 332 31.00 -19.00 22.78
CA SER A 332 31.65 -17.95 23.59
C SER A 332 32.95 -17.27 23.07
N PHE A 333 32.77 -15.99 22.67
CA PHE A 333 33.69 -14.83 22.65
C PHE A 333 34.94 -14.80 21.73
N GLY A 334 35.00 -13.79 20.84
CA GLY A 334 36.25 -13.31 20.22
C GLY A 334 36.05 -12.16 19.19
N PRO A 335 37.02 -11.24 19.00
CA PRO A 335 36.85 -10.01 18.19
C PRO A 335 36.94 -10.21 16.66
N HIS A 336 36.65 -11.41 16.14
CA HIS A 336 36.86 -11.76 14.72
C HIS A 336 35.62 -11.56 13.83
N GLU A 337 34.47 -11.21 14.40
CA GLU A 337 33.19 -11.03 13.70
C GLU A 337 33.25 -9.93 12.62
N ASP A 338 33.96 -8.83 12.90
CA ASP A 338 34.16 -7.70 11.97
C ASP A 338 34.82 -8.13 10.64
N TRP A 339 35.77 -9.07 10.69
CA TRP A 339 36.54 -9.47 9.51
C TRP A 339 35.74 -10.40 8.57
N LEU A 340 34.96 -11.31 9.13
CA LEU A 340 34.05 -12.17 8.37
C LEU A 340 32.97 -11.34 7.67
N PHE A 341 32.38 -10.36 8.35
CA PHE A 341 31.41 -9.44 7.76
C PHE A 341 32.06 -8.51 6.70
N TYR A 342 33.28 -8.05 6.94
CA TYR A 342 34.07 -7.29 5.96
C TYR A 342 34.36 -8.10 4.69
N ARG A 343 34.75 -9.38 4.81
CA ARG A 343 35.03 -10.26 3.66
C ARG A 343 33.75 -10.65 2.91
N ALA A 344 32.65 -10.93 3.60
CA ALA A 344 31.36 -11.22 2.98
C ALA A 344 30.81 -10.00 2.22
N SER A 345 30.92 -8.80 2.80
CA SER A 345 30.50 -7.55 2.15
C SER A 345 31.40 -7.16 0.96
N GLN A 346 32.71 -7.40 1.01
CA GLN A 346 33.58 -7.29 -0.19
C GLN A 346 33.20 -8.33 -1.26
N TYR A 347 32.98 -9.60 -0.90
CA TYR A 347 32.60 -10.63 -1.88
C TYR A 347 31.24 -10.32 -2.56
N ALA A 348 30.29 -9.73 -1.84
CA ALA A 348 29.05 -9.21 -2.43
C ALA A 348 29.31 -8.01 -3.37
N ARG A 349 30.22 -7.09 -2.98
CA ARG A 349 30.65 -5.93 -3.76
C ARG A 349 31.29 -6.34 -5.10
N ASP A 350 32.18 -7.34 -5.09
CA ASP A 350 32.92 -7.87 -6.26
C ASP A 350 32.04 -8.59 -7.31
N ARG A 351 30.80 -8.99 -6.98
CA ARG A 351 30.01 -9.99 -7.77
C ARG A 351 28.65 -9.54 -8.32
N SER A 352 28.34 -8.24 -8.36
CA SER A 352 27.17 -7.67 -9.09
C SER A 352 25.78 -8.29 -8.81
N ILE A 353 25.59 -8.86 -7.61
CA ILE A 353 24.36 -9.56 -7.17
C ILE A 353 23.11 -8.65 -7.06
N PRO A 354 21.90 -9.07 -7.51
CA PRO A 354 20.80 -8.14 -7.82
C PRO A 354 19.66 -8.03 -6.78
N ARG A 355 19.77 -8.62 -5.58
CA ARG A 355 18.66 -8.61 -4.58
C ARG A 355 19.15 -8.34 -3.16
N VAL A 356 18.81 -7.16 -2.64
CA VAL A 356 19.07 -6.73 -1.26
C VAL A 356 18.26 -7.52 -0.23
N SER A 357 17.04 -7.93 -0.59
CA SER A 357 16.11 -8.63 0.32
C SER A 357 16.66 -9.91 0.94
N THR A 358 17.53 -10.65 0.24
CA THR A 358 18.14 -11.89 0.78
C THR A 358 19.29 -11.62 1.75
N ALA A 359 19.92 -10.44 1.68
CA ALA A 359 20.90 -10.00 2.66
C ALA A 359 20.21 -9.41 3.91
N CYS A 360 19.14 -8.63 3.72
CA CYS A 360 18.33 -8.12 4.83
C CYS A 360 17.61 -9.24 5.59
N ALA A 361 17.07 -10.26 4.91
CA ALA A 361 16.48 -11.42 5.58
C ALA A 361 17.51 -12.16 6.46
N ALA A 362 18.70 -12.46 5.92
CA ALA A 362 19.76 -13.09 6.70
C ALA A 362 20.22 -12.24 7.91
N ALA A 363 20.29 -10.91 7.76
CA ALA A 363 20.60 -10.00 8.87
C ALA A 363 19.49 -9.97 9.93
N ASN A 364 18.22 -10.05 9.52
CA ASN A 364 17.07 -10.03 10.42
C ASN A 364 16.86 -11.39 11.13
N ASP A 365 17.21 -12.49 10.47
CA ASP A 365 17.25 -13.82 11.10
C ASP A 365 18.38 -13.86 12.14
N LEU A 366 19.57 -13.30 11.84
CA LEU A 366 20.69 -13.18 12.79
C LEU A 366 20.35 -12.37 14.05
N THR A 367 19.69 -11.20 13.91
CA THR A 367 19.27 -10.42 15.09
C THR A 367 18.17 -11.10 15.90
N HIS A 368 17.33 -11.95 15.29
CA HIS A 368 16.24 -12.61 16.01
C HIS A 368 16.71 -13.76 16.93
N TYR A 369 17.91 -14.32 16.70
CA TYR A 369 18.51 -15.35 17.55
C TYR A 369 19.47 -14.78 18.64
N MET A 370 19.93 -13.54 18.50
CA MET A 370 20.81 -12.88 19.48
C MET A 370 19.99 -12.08 20.50
N GLY A 371 19.52 -12.78 21.53
CA GLY A 371 18.72 -12.18 22.59
C GLY A 371 19.47 -11.13 23.42
N SER A 372 19.07 -9.86 23.27
CA SER A 372 19.38 -8.69 24.11
C SER A 372 20.83 -8.14 24.14
N PHE A 373 20.89 -6.80 24.07
CA PHE A 373 22.01 -5.86 24.36
C PHE A 373 22.92 -5.39 23.19
N GLY A 374 22.91 -4.07 22.94
CA GLY A 374 24.07 -3.35 22.39
C GLY A 374 23.76 -2.32 21.27
N PRO A 375 24.54 -1.22 21.15
CA PRO A 375 24.32 -0.13 20.19
C PRO A 375 24.75 -0.45 18.74
N HIS A 376 24.73 -1.73 18.33
CA HIS A 376 25.29 -2.18 17.06
C HIS A 376 24.26 -2.31 15.92
N GLU A 377 22.96 -2.19 16.21
CA GLU A 377 21.88 -2.25 15.22
C GLU A 377 21.97 -1.13 14.16
N ASP A 378 22.33 0.09 14.59
CA ASP A 378 22.50 1.25 13.71
C ASP A 378 23.52 1.00 12.59
N TRP A 379 24.58 0.24 12.87
CA TRP A 379 25.65 -0.01 11.91
C TRP A 379 25.24 -1.03 10.82
N LEU A 380 24.44 -2.02 11.19
CA LEU A 380 23.86 -2.99 10.25
C LEU A 380 22.85 -2.34 9.31
N PHE A 381 21.94 -1.50 9.82
CA PHE A 381 21.03 -0.70 9.00
C PHE A 381 21.77 0.32 8.13
N TYR A 382 22.82 0.95 8.65
CA TYR A 382 23.70 1.84 7.89
C TYR A 382 24.39 1.12 6.71
N ARG A 383 24.90 -0.10 6.92
CA ARG A 383 25.58 -0.90 5.88
C ARG A 383 24.60 -1.51 4.86
N ALA A 384 23.42 -1.96 5.29
CA ALA A 384 22.37 -2.42 4.38
C ALA A 384 21.82 -1.27 3.51
N SER A 385 21.65 -0.07 4.09
CA SER A 385 21.24 1.12 3.34
C SER A 385 22.35 1.66 2.43
N GLN A 386 23.64 1.58 2.81
CA GLN A 386 24.75 1.78 1.86
C GLN A 386 24.69 0.78 0.70
N TYR A 387 24.56 -0.52 0.96
CA TYR A 387 24.51 -1.55 -0.09
C TYR A 387 23.31 -1.38 -1.05
N ALA A 388 22.18 -0.86 -0.57
CA ALA A 388 21.04 -0.48 -1.40
C ALA A 388 21.30 0.79 -2.23
N ARG A 389 21.95 1.81 -1.65
CA ARG A 389 22.34 3.07 -2.33
C ARG A 389 23.38 2.82 -3.43
N ASP A 390 24.44 2.07 -3.12
CA ASP A 390 25.59 1.78 -3.99
C ASP A 390 25.23 1.02 -5.27
N ARG A 391 24.03 0.43 -5.33
CA ARG A 391 23.64 -0.50 -6.41
C ARG A 391 22.32 -0.21 -7.11
N SER A 392 21.64 0.88 -6.74
CA SER A 392 20.42 1.39 -7.38
C SER A 392 19.23 0.42 -7.59
N ILE A 393 19.32 -0.82 -7.10
CA ILE A 393 18.34 -1.92 -7.26
C ILE A 393 16.98 -1.60 -6.63
N LEU A 394 16.98 -0.85 -5.53
CA LEU A 394 15.79 -0.27 -4.92
C LEU A 394 16.19 1.13 -4.42
N ARG A 395 15.58 2.18 -4.98
CA ARG A 395 15.54 3.49 -4.31
C ARG A 395 14.59 3.39 -3.13
N VAL A 396 15.02 2.74 -2.05
CA VAL A 396 14.28 2.74 -0.78
C VAL A 396 14.29 4.16 -0.25
N SER A 397 13.15 4.84 -0.35
CA SER A 397 12.91 6.11 0.31
C SER A 397 13.12 5.90 1.81
N THR A 398 14.18 6.49 2.36
CA THR A 398 14.38 6.50 3.82
C THR A 398 13.26 7.35 4.40
N ALA A 399 12.49 6.82 5.35
CA ALA A 399 11.38 7.53 5.96
C ALA A 399 11.58 7.64 7.47
N CYS A 400 11.14 8.74 8.07
CA CYS A 400 11.04 8.87 9.52
C CYS A 400 9.71 8.29 9.98
N ALA A 401 9.72 7.40 10.98
CA ALA A 401 8.51 6.85 11.58
C ALA A 401 8.35 7.39 13.01
N ALA A 402 7.14 7.84 13.34
CA ALA A 402 6.73 8.17 14.70
C ALA A 402 5.48 7.37 15.06
N ALA A 403 5.37 6.90 16.30
CA ALA A 403 4.23 6.11 16.77
C ALA A 403 3.89 6.51 18.22
N ASN A 404 2.61 6.40 18.59
CA ASN A 404 2.23 6.41 19.99
C ASN A 404 2.47 5.04 20.63
N ASP A 405 2.87 5.01 21.90
CA ASP A 405 2.82 3.79 22.72
C ASP A 405 1.50 3.77 23.49
N LEU A 406 0.59 2.86 23.14
CA LEU A 406 -0.70 2.70 23.81
C LEU A 406 -0.56 2.21 25.26
N THR A 407 0.54 1.53 25.60
CA THR A 407 0.78 1.00 26.95
C THR A 407 1.21 2.10 27.92
N HIS A 408 1.82 3.18 27.41
CA HIS A 408 2.24 4.33 28.19
C HIS A 408 1.12 5.38 28.28
N TYR A 409 0.54 5.57 29.47
CA TYR A 409 -0.59 6.50 29.72
C TYR A 409 -1.72 6.44 28.66
N MET A 410 -2.08 5.24 28.20
CA MET A 410 -3.08 5.01 27.14
C MET A 410 -2.78 5.73 25.81
N GLY A 411 -1.50 5.98 25.50
CA GLY A 411 -1.08 6.78 24.34
C GLY A 411 -1.54 8.22 24.41
N SER A 412 -1.60 8.83 25.60
CA SER A 412 -1.93 10.25 25.76
C SER A 412 -0.73 11.16 25.51
N PHE A 413 -0.96 12.25 24.79
CA PHE A 413 0.02 13.28 24.51
C PHE A 413 0.20 14.20 25.72
N GLY A 414 1.32 14.04 26.43
CA GLY A 414 1.85 15.06 27.33
C GLY A 414 3.00 15.83 26.65
N PRO A 415 3.60 16.81 27.36
CA PRO A 415 4.66 17.65 26.80
C PRO A 415 5.85 16.85 26.23
N HIS A 416 6.26 15.76 26.88
CA HIS A 416 7.37 14.94 26.43
C HIS A 416 7.08 14.21 25.10
N GLU A 417 5.88 13.65 24.95
CA GLU A 417 5.44 12.97 23.73
C GLU A 417 5.28 13.95 22.57
N ASP A 418 4.70 15.13 22.84
CA ASP A 418 4.56 16.22 21.86
C ASP A 418 5.95 16.70 21.36
N TRP A 419 6.89 16.94 22.28
CA TRP A 419 8.26 17.35 21.92
C TRP A 419 9.02 16.28 21.14
N LEU A 420 8.86 14.99 21.47
CA LEU A 420 9.46 13.89 20.71
C LEU A 420 8.91 13.85 19.28
N PHE A 421 7.58 13.92 19.12
CA PHE A 421 6.94 13.95 17.81
C PHE A 421 7.37 15.19 17.00
N TYR A 422 7.42 16.36 17.63
CA TYR A 422 7.88 17.61 17.02
C TYR A 422 9.30 17.46 16.46
N ARG A 423 10.25 16.98 17.27
CA ARG A 423 11.65 16.80 16.84
C ARG A 423 11.81 15.74 15.75
N ALA A 424 11.05 14.64 15.80
CA ALA A 424 11.03 13.65 14.74
C ALA A 424 10.50 14.23 13.41
N SER A 425 9.45 15.05 13.46
CA SER A 425 8.91 15.74 12.28
C SER A 425 9.89 16.77 11.72
N GLN A 426 10.52 17.59 12.57
CA GLN A 426 11.58 18.52 12.15
C GLN A 426 12.72 17.79 11.43
N TYR A 427 13.22 16.70 12.01
CA TYR A 427 14.26 15.88 11.40
C TYR A 427 13.88 15.37 10.00
N ALA A 428 12.61 14.96 9.82
CA ALA A 428 12.11 14.53 8.52
C ALA A 428 12.11 15.68 7.49
N ARG A 429 11.69 16.89 7.89
CA ARG A 429 11.68 18.09 7.03
C ARG A 429 13.10 18.56 6.68
N ASP A 430 13.98 18.67 7.66
CA ASP A 430 15.39 19.07 7.49
C ASP A 430 16.15 18.14 6.54
N ARG A 431 15.78 16.85 6.51
CA ARG A 431 16.32 15.86 5.58
C ARG A 431 15.51 15.72 4.29
N SER A 432 14.38 16.43 4.17
CA SER A 432 13.43 16.37 3.05
C SER A 432 12.96 14.95 2.70
N ILE A 433 12.78 14.10 3.72
CA ILE A 433 12.36 12.70 3.61
C ILE A 433 10.90 12.50 4.05
N PRO A 434 10.19 11.45 3.58
CA PRO A 434 8.84 11.16 4.04
C PRO A 434 8.72 10.89 5.54
N ARG A 435 7.57 11.25 6.12
CA ARG A 435 7.20 10.98 7.53
C ARG A 435 5.98 10.05 7.58
N ILE A 436 6.12 8.92 8.26
CA ILE A 436 5.02 8.01 8.61
C ILE A 436 4.63 8.25 10.07
N TYR A 437 3.35 8.40 10.36
CA TYR A 437 2.82 8.49 11.71
C TYR A 437 1.85 7.33 11.99
N VAL A 438 2.10 6.53 13.03
CA VAL A 438 1.19 5.49 13.52
C VAL A 438 0.41 6.05 14.71
N SER A 439 -0.84 6.43 14.44
CA SER A 439 -1.75 7.07 15.37
C SER A 439 -2.50 6.02 16.18
N VAL A 440 -2.21 5.95 17.47
CA VAL A 440 -2.88 5.07 18.45
C VAL A 440 -2.90 5.73 19.83
N ASN A 441 -3.85 6.66 20.02
CA ASN A 441 -3.80 7.63 21.12
C ASN A 441 -5.15 7.86 21.81
N SER A 442 -5.08 8.51 22.97
CA SER A 442 -6.25 8.97 23.73
C SER A 442 -6.43 10.49 23.72
N GLY A 443 -5.74 11.20 22.82
CA GLY A 443 -5.71 12.67 22.77
C GLY A 443 -4.69 13.28 23.74
N ALA A 444 -4.86 14.56 24.06
CA ALA A 444 -4.05 15.24 25.06
C ALA A 444 -4.23 14.60 26.44
N ARG A 445 -3.15 14.56 27.24
CA ARG A 445 -3.17 14.07 28.62
C ARG A 445 -4.05 14.95 29.48
N ILE A 446 -4.81 14.31 30.36
CA ILE A 446 -5.69 14.96 31.34
C ILE A 446 -5.27 14.40 32.70
N GLY A 447 -4.92 15.28 33.63
CA GLY A 447 -4.56 14.95 35.00
C GLY A 447 -5.21 15.89 36.00
N VAL A 448 -5.06 15.55 37.28
CA VAL A 448 -5.37 16.41 38.42
C VAL A 448 -4.24 16.26 39.44
N ALA A 449 -4.00 17.28 40.26
CA ALA A 449 -2.96 17.23 41.30
C ALA A 449 -3.36 16.27 42.42
N GLU A 450 -2.99 14.99 42.29
CA GLU A 450 -3.34 13.92 43.24
C GLU A 450 -2.82 14.23 44.66
N GLU A 451 -1.69 14.93 44.81
CA GLU A 451 -1.16 15.34 46.12
C GLU A 451 -2.02 16.39 46.82
N VAL A 452 -2.74 17.22 46.06
CA VAL A 452 -3.69 18.21 46.61
C VAL A 452 -5.03 17.54 46.89
N LYS A 453 -5.47 16.65 45.99
CA LYS A 453 -6.70 15.86 46.08
C LYS A 453 -6.79 15.00 47.35
N SER A 454 -5.66 14.54 47.89
CA SER A 454 -5.60 13.79 49.16
C SER A 454 -5.59 14.64 50.43
N GLU A 455 -5.40 15.97 50.31
CA GLU A 455 -5.05 16.86 51.44
C GLU A 455 -6.02 18.06 51.61
N PHE A 456 -6.85 18.36 50.60
CA PHE A 456 -7.81 19.47 50.69
C PHE A 456 -8.96 19.17 51.66
N ASN A 457 -9.40 20.22 52.34
CA ASN A 457 -10.55 20.24 53.24
C ASN A 457 -11.66 21.14 52.67
N VAL A 458 -12.89 20.91 53.11
CA VAL A 458 -14.09 21.62 52.64
C VAL A 458 -14.64 22.48 53.77
N ALA A 459 -14.74 23.79 53.55
CA ALA A 459 -15.44 24.68 54.47
C ALA A 459 -16.94 24.65 54.14
N TRP A 460 -17.72 23.88 54.89
CA TRP A 460 -19.17 23.74 54.68
C TRP A 460 -19.93 25.03 55.00
N ILE A 461 -21.11 25.21 54.41
CA ILE A 461 -22.05 26.27 54.85
C ILE A 461 -22.68 25.89 56.19
N ASP A 462 -22.90 24.59 56.39
CA ASP A 462 -23.50 23.98 57.57
C ASP A 462 -22.87 22.58 57.72
N ALA A 463 -22.00 22.39 58.71
CA ALA A 463 -21.22 21.16 58.84
C ALA A 463 -22.06 19.94 59.26
N GLU A 464 -23.19 20.16 59.94
CA GLU A 464 -24.17 19.10 60.23
C GLU A 464 -25.03 18.75 59.01
N ARG A 465 -25.05 19.62 58.00
CA ARG A 465 -25.90 19.48 56.79
C ARG A 465 -25.14 19.77 55.48
N PRO A 466 -24.20 18.90 55.07
CA PRO A 466 -23.39 19.10 53.85
C PRO A 466 -24.20 19.27 52.56
N GLU A 467 -25.45 18.79 52.50
CA GLU A 467 -26.34 18.96 51.35
C GLU A 467 -26.72 20.42 51.06
N ARG A 468 -26.48 21.32 52.02
CA ARG A 468 -26.68 22.77 51.86
C ARG A 468 -25.57 23.45 51.07
N GLY A 469 -24.46 22.74 50.80
CA GLY A 469 -23.32 23.22 50.02
C GLY A 469 -22.12 23.68 50.86
N PHE A 470 -21.09 24.16 50.16
CA PHE A 470 -19.81 24.59 50.74
C PHE A 470 -19.47 26.03 50.35
N LYS A 471 -18.66 26.68 51.18
CA LYS A 471 -18.15 28.04 51.02
C LYS A 471 -16.93 28.07 50.08
N TYR A 472 -15.92 27.23 50.37
CA TYR A 472 -14.64 27.15 49.66
C TYR A 472 -13.87 25.86 50.02
N LEU A 473 -12.76 25.60 49.33
CA LEU A 473 -11.78 24.55 49.65
C LEU A 473 -10.54 25.17 50.30
N TYR A 474 -9.91 24.47 51.26
CA TYR A 474 -8.76 24.98 51.99
C TYR A 474 -7.77 23.87 52.40
N LEU A 475 -6.57 24.27 52.81
CA LEU A 475 -5.57 23.43 53.48
C LEU A 475 -5.41 23.89 54.92
N THR A 476 -5.16 22.94 55.84
CA THR A 476 -4.70 23.28 57.19
C THR A 476 -3.26 23.81 57.15
N PRO A 477 -2.76 24.50 58.19
CA PRO A 477 -1.37 24.95 58.24
C PRO A 477 -0.35 23.81 58.06
N GLU A 478 -0.65 22.61 58.56
CA GLU A 478 0.19 21.42 58.42
C GLU A 478 0.21 20.91 56.97
N ALA A 479 -0.95 20.84 56.32
CA ALA A 479 -1.04 20.43 54.91
C ALA A 479 -0.37 21.46 53.98
N TYR A 480 -0.57 22.75 54.25
CA TYR A 480 0.11 23.83 53.53
C TYR A 480 1.64 23.80 53.74
N SER A 481 2.13 23.45 54.94
CA SER A 481 3.57 23.29 55.18
C SER A 481 4.22 22.20 54.31
N ARG A 482 3.45 21.19 53.87
CA ARG A 482 3.89 20.14 52.95
C ARG A 482 3.80 20.57 51.48
N LEU A 483 2.67 21.15 51.08
CA LEU A 483 2.35 21.43 49.67
C LEU A 483 2.84 22.80 49.16
N GLY A 484 2.90 23.81 50.03
CA GLY A 484 3.36 25.16 49.70
C GLY A 484 4.78 25.22 49.14
N PRO A 485 5.79 24.56 49.76
CA PRO A 485 7.16 24.54 49.25
C PRO A 485 7.32 23.86 47.88
N LEU A 486 6.41 22.96 47.50
CA LEU A 486 6.41 22.31 46.19
C LEU A 486 5.86 23.22 45.07
N GLY A 487 5.19 24.31 45.42
CA GLY A 487 4.51 25.18 44.47
C GLY A 487 3.18 24.65 43.92
N SER A 488 2.72 23.48 44.40
CA SER A 488 1.49 22.80 43.92
C SER A 488 0.21 23.61 44.03
N VAL A 489 0.16 24.63 44.89
CA VAL A 489 -1.04 25.43 45.18
C VAL A 489 -0.71 26.91 45.33
N LYS A 490 -1.69 27.76 44.99
CA LYS A 490 -1.79 29.14 45.47
C LYS A 490 -2.91 29.23 46.48
N THR A 491 -2.66 29.93 47.58
CA THR A 491 -3.57 30.01 48.72
C THR A 491 -3.59 31.40 49.33
N GLU A 492 -4.75 31.78 49.84
CA GLU A 492 -4.96 32.96 50.67
C GLU A 492 -5.09 32.52 52.13
N LEU A 493 -4.29 33.09 53.04
CA LEU A 493 -4.44 32.83 54.48
C LEU A 493 -5.62 33.64 55.01
N ILE A 494 -6.61 32.95 55.58
CA ILE A 494 -7.80 33.55 56.19
C ILE A 494 -8.03 32.93 57.58
N ASP A 495 -8.65 33.69 58.48
CA ASP A 495 -9.22 33.13 59.71
C ASP A 495 -10.74 32.99 59.51
N ASP A 496 -11.26 31.76 59.63
CA ASP A 496 -12.70 31.45 59.58
C ASP A 496 -13.03 30.44 60.68
N GLU A 497 -14.19 30.59 61.33
CA GLU A 497 -14.63 29.76 62.47
C GLU A 497 -13.65 29.67 63.66
N GLY A 498 -12.65 30.57 63.73
CA GLY A 498 -11.61 30.58 64.76
C GLY A 498 -10.36 29.77 64.41
N GLU A 499 -10.28 29.24 63.20
CA GLU A 499 -9.13 28.50 62.68
C GLU A 499 -8.44 29.28 61.55
N SER A 500 -7.10 29.28 61.54
CA SER A 500 -6.32 29.81 60.42
C SER A 500 -6.29 28.77 59.28
N ARG A 501 -6.90 29.13 58.14
CA ARG A 501 -7.11 28.25 56.98
C ARG A 501 -6.43 28.83 55.74
N TYR A 502 -5.72 27.99 54.99
CA TYR A 502 -5.14 28.36 53.70
C TYR A 502 -6.14 28.05 52.59
N LYS A 503 -7.04 28.99 52.31
CA LYS A 503 -8.05 28.88 51.25
C LYS A 503 -7.36 28.72 49.90
N ILE A 504 -7.69 27.67 49.16
CA ILE A 504 -7.11 27.39 47.84
C ILE A 504 -7.71 28.37 46.83
N THR A 505 -6.85 29.13 46.15
CA THR A 505 -7.25 29.99 45.02
C THR A 505 -7.01 29.27 43.70
N ASP A 506 -5.84 28.64 43.57
CA ASP A 506 -5.39 27.98 42.34
C ASP A 506 -4.66 26.68 42.67
N ILE A 507 -4.86 25.65 41.84
CA ILE A 507 -4.11 24.39 41.90
C ILE A 507 -3.19 24.38 40.69
N ILE A 508 -1.88 24.26 40.94
CA ILE A 508 -0.84 24.18 39.92
C ILE A 508 -0.42 22.72 39.69
N GLY A 509 -0.30 21.95 40.78
CA GLY A 509 0.29 20.61 40.78
C GLY A 509 1.82 20.61 40.79
N LYS A 510 2.41 19.57 41.36
CA LYS A 510 3.87 19.31 41.35
C LYS A 510 4.34 18.63 40.04
N GLU A 511 3.43 17.95 39.36
CA GLU A 511 3.67 17.16 38.14
C GLU A 511 3.23 17.96 36.91
N ASP A 512 4.00 17.87 35.82
CA ASP A 512 3.74 18.54 34.56
C ASP A 512 2.85 17.68 33.64
N GLY A 513 2.13 18.31 32.71
CA GLY A 513 1.26 17.60 31.76
C GLY A 513 -0.10 17.16 32.32
N LEU A 514 -0.67 17.95 33.24
CA LEU A 514 -2.00 17.78 33.82
C LEU A 514 -3.09 18.48 32.98
N GLY A 515 -2.78 19.60 32.31
CA GLY A 515 -3.78 20.48 31.72
C GLY A 515 -3.34 21.30 30.49
N VAL A 516 -3.22 22.62 30.64
CA VAL A 516 -3.17 23.58 29.52
C VAL A 516 -1.85 23.55 28.74
N GLU A 517 -0.78 23.11 29.38
CA GLU A 517 0.53 22.81 28.80
C GLU A 517 0.42 21.73 27.70
N CYS A 518 -0.36 20.68 27.91
CA CYS A 518 -0.65 19.66 26.89
C CYS A 518 -1.42 20.25 25.70
N LEU A 519 -2.27 21.27 25.93
CA LEU A 519 -3.00 21.94 24.85
C LEU A 519 -2.10 22.88 24.04
N ARG A 520 -1.15 23.56 24.69
CA ARG A 520 -0.12 24.38 24.04
C ARG A 520 0.77 23.51 23.14
N ASP A 521 1.24 22.39 23.66
CA ASP A 521 2.22 21.53 22.96
C ASP A 521 1.53 20.61 21.91
N ALA A 522 0.25 20.25 22.12
CA ALA A 522 -0.63 19.77 21.05
C ALA A 522 -0.73 20.78 19.87
N GLY A 523 -0.82 22.08 20.17
CA GLY A 523 -0.79 23.14 19.17
C GLY A 523 0.52 23.19 18.38
N LEU A 524 1.66 22.94 19.05
CA LEU A 524 2.99 22.87 18.43
C LEU A 524 3.05 21.74 17.39
N ILE A 525 2.60 20.53 17.72
CA ILE A 525 2.65 19.38 16.80
C ILE A 525 1.63 19.48 15.66
N ALA A 526 0.52 20.18 15.86
CA ALA A 526 -0.42 20.53 14.79
C ALA A 526 0.21 21.48 13.77
N GLY A 527 0.82 22.59 14.23
CA GLY A 527 1.50 23.56 13.37
C GLY A 527 2.67 22.95 12.60
N GLU A 528 3.50 22.15 13.27
CA GLU A 528 4.59 21.40 12.65
C GLU A 528 4.08 20.39 11.61
N THR A 529 2.96 19.70 11.86
CA THR A 529 2.40 18.76 10.87
C THR A 529 1.80 19.47 9.66
N ALA A 530 1.16 20.63 9.84
CA ALA A 530 0.69 21.46 8.74
C ALA A 530 1.86 21.91 7.84
N GLN A 531 2.98 22.35 8.44
CA GLN A 531 4.20 22.68 7.71
C GLN A 531 4.82 21.43 7.04
N ALA A 532 4.83 20.29 7.72
CA ALA A 532 5.37 19.04 7.17
C ALA A 532 4.63 18.55 5.93
N TYR A 533 3.32 18.76 5.82
CA TYR A 533 2.58 18.40 4.61
C TYR A 533 2.98 19.23 3.38
N GLU A 534 3.34 20.51 3.56
CA GLU A 534 3.89 21.37 2.48
C GLU A 534 5.35 21.03 2.13
N ASP A 535 6.14 20.64 3.14
CA ASP A 535 7.56 20.39 2.99
C ASP A 535 7.88 18.99 2.47
N ILE A 536 7.22 17.95 2.96
CA ILE A 536 7.54 16.53 2.74
C ILE A 536 6.30 15.66 2.55
N VAL A 537 6.49 14.41 2.15
CA VAL A 537 5.37 13.44 2.08
C VAL A 537 5.03 12.91 3.47
N THR A 538 3.85 13.26 3.93
CA THR A 538 3.23 12.77 5.17
C THR A 538 2.26 11.63 4.89
N ILE A 539 2.36 10.54 5.64
CA ILE A 539 1.40 9.41 5.64
C ILE A 539 1.02 9.12 7.10
N SER A 540 -0.26 8.90 7.35
CA SER A 540 -0.77 8.51 8.67
C SER A 540 -1.45 7.13 8.60
N ILE A 541 -1.12 6.25 9.54
CA ILE A 541 -1.80 4.98 9.77
C ILE A 541 -2.59 5.13 11.07
N VAL A 542 -3.89 4.87 11.04
CA VAL A 542 -4.74 4.86 12.24
C VAL A 542 -4.98 3.42 12.65
N THR A 543 -4.46 3.05 13.81
CA THR A 543 -4.68 1.74 14.44
C THR A 543 -5.32 1.92 15.82
N CYS A 544 -6.28 1.05 16.15
CA CYS A 544 -7.20 1.14 17.28
C CYS A 544 -8.01 2.44 17.37
N ARG A 545 -7.39 3.61 17.57
CA ARG A 545 -8.08 4.90 17.75
C ARG A 545 -7.18 6.13 17.57
N ALA A 546 -7.74 7.17 16.96
CA ALA A 546 -7.23 8.54 17.02
C ALA A 546 -8.27 9.43 17.71
N ILE A 547 -7.84 10.23 18.70
CA ILE A 547 -8.72 11.08 19.52
C ILE A 547 -8.15 12.50 19.61
N GLY A 548 -9.02 13.51 19.48
CA GLY A 548 -8.67 14.92 19.71
C GLY A 548 -7.52 15.39 18.82
N ILE A 549 -6.39 15.79 19.42
CA ILE A 549 -5.19 16.20 18.68
C ILE A 549 -4.68 15.11 17.74
N GLY A 550 -4.75 13.83 18.12
CA GLY A 550 -4.32 12.72 17.27
C GLY A 550 -5.10 12.65 15.95
N SER A 551 -6.39 13.00 15.98
CA SER A 551 -7.25 13.10 14.79
C SER A 551 -6.89 14.29 13.91
N TYR A 552 -6.52 15.42 14.50
CA TYR A 552 -6.02 16.58 13.74
C TYR A 552 -4.66 16.31 13.11
N VAL A 553 -3.71 15.69 13.81
CA VAL A 553 -2.40 15.31 13.24
C VAL A 553 -2.57 14.32 12.08
N VAL A 554 -3.50 13.36 12.21
CA VAL A 554 -3.87 12.44 11.12
C VAL A 554 -4.40 13.21 9.90
N ARG A 555 -5.36 14.13 10.08
CA ARG A 555 -5.96 14.90 8.98
C ARG A 555 -4.99 15.91 8.36
N LEU A 556 -4.17 16.60 9.16
CA LEU A 556 -3.12 17.52 8.69
C LEU A 556 -1.99 16.76 7.97
N GLY A 557 -1.78 15.49 8.29
CA GLY A 557 -0.92 14.59 7.49
C GLY A 557 -1.53 14.18 6.14
N HIS A 558 -2.80 14.52 5.89
CA HIS A 558 -3.63 14.26 4.71
C HIS A 558 -3.81 12.79 4.30
N ARG A 559 -2.74 12.03 4.02
CA ARG A 559 -2.80 10.70 3.41
C ARG A 559 -3.01 9.64 4.49
N VAL A 560 -4.25 9.21 4.69
CA VAL A 560 -4.63 8.34 5.81
C VAL A 560 -4.96 6.90 5.37
N VAL A 561 -4.35 5.92 6.02
CA VAL A 561 -4.78 4.52 5.99
C VAL A 561 -5.45 4.19 7.33
N GLN A 562 -6.72 3.82 7.31
CA GLN A 562 -7.49 3.48 8.52
C GLN A 562 -7.70 1.97 8.63
N VAL A 563 -7.42 1.39 9.80
CA VAL A 563 -7.73 -0.02 10.07
C VAL A 563 -9.22 -0.19 10.36
N GLU A 564 -9.87 -1.24 9.83
CA GLU A 564 -11.33 -1.44 9.88
C GLU A 564 -11.94 -1.35 11.29
N SER A 565 -11.23 -1.85 12.31
CA SER A 565 -11.66 -1.82 13.70
C SER A 565 -11.51 -0.45 14.39
N SER A 566 -10.84 0.51 13.74
CA SER A 566 -10.41 1.77 14.34
C SER A 566 -11.31 2.96 13.99
N TYR A 567 -11.25 4.00 14.83
CA TYR A 567 -11.99 5.25 14.65
C TYR A 567 -11.13 6.51 14.79
N ILE A 568 -11.51 7.55 14.06
CA ILE A 568 -10.94 8.91 14.12
C ILE A 568 -12.01 9.84 14.68
N ILE A 569 -11.86 10.32 15.92
CA ILE A 569 -12.89 11.15 16.59
C ILE A 569 -12.29 12.39 17.25
N LEU A 570 -13.13 13.41 17.48
CA LEU A 570 -12.79 14.53 18.36
C LEU A 570 -13.26 14.25 19.79
N THR A 571 -14.53 13.89 19.96
CA THR A 571 -15.18 13.64 21.25
C THR A 571 -15.80 12.25 21.27
N GLY A 572 -15.63 11.52 22.39
CA GLY A 572 -16.19 10.18 22.57
C GLY A 572 -17.73 10.17 22.67
N TYR A 573 -18.36 9.12 22.15
CA TYR A 573 -19.83 9.00 22.08
C TYR A 573 -20.52 9.14 23.44
N ALA A 574 -19.93 8.59 24.50
CA ALA A 574 -20.45 8.67 25.87
C ALA A 574 -20.47 10.12 26.40
N ALA A 575 -19.49 10.94 26.04
CA ALA A 575 -19.46 12.36 26.41
C ALA A 575 -20.53 13.15 25.65
N LEU A 576 -20.72 12.88 24.35
CA LEU A 576 -21.81 13.49 23.57
C LEU A 576 -23.19 13.14 24.14
N ASN A 577 -23.43 11.87 24.48
CA ASN A 577 -24.68 11.44 25.12
C ASN A 577 -24.92 12.14 26.47
N LYS A 578 -23.87 12.34 27.27
CA LYS A 578 -23.95 13.07 28.55
C LYS A 578 -24.31 14.55 28.35
N VAL A 579 -23.74 15.20 27.33
CA VAL A 579 -24.07 16.61 26.98
C VAL A 579 -25.50 16.73 26.42
N LEU A 580 -25.95 15.78 25.61
CA LEU A 580 -27.29 15.77 25.02
C LEU A 580 -28.38 15.25 25.98
N GLY A 581 -28.01 14.83 27.19
CA GLY A 581 -28.93 14.32 28.22
C GLY A 581 -29.62 12.99 27.88
N ARG A 582 -29.26 12.34 26.77
CA ARG A 582 -29.89 11.11 26.26
C ARG A 582 -28.91 10.26 25.46
N ALA A 583 -29.16 8.96 25.38
CA ALA A 583 -28.35 8.03 24.59
C ALA A 583 -28.65 8.15 23.08
N VAL A 584 -27.95 9.08 22.41
CA VAL A 584 -28.07 9.33 20.96
C VAL A 584 -27.19 8.37 20.15
N TYR A 585 -25.93 8.22 20.57
CA TYR A 585 -24.93 7.42 19.88
C TYR A 585 -24.63 6.12 20.63
N ALA A 586 -24.33 5.05 19.90
CA ALA A 586 -24.06 3.71 20.45
C ALA A 586 -22.57 3.34 20.47
N SER A 587 -21.72 3.96 19.65
CA SER A 587 -20.29 3.67 19.62
C SER A 587 -19.45 4.81 19.04
N ASN A 588 -18.13 4.80 19.32
CA ASN A 588 -17.18 5.70 18.65
C ASN A 588 -17.08 5.42 17.13
N ASN A 589 -17.23 4.15 16.71
CA ASN A 589 -17.24 3.81 15.29
C ASN A 589 -18.40 4.48 14.54
N GLN A 590 -19.56 4.69 15.18
CA GLN A 590 -20.68 5.44 14.58
C GLN A 590 -20.33 6.89 14.22
N LEU A 591 -19.34 7.48 14.91
CA LEU A 591 -18.88 8.86 14.72
C LEU A 591 -17.65 8.95 13.79
N GLY A 592 -16.73 7.99 13.89
CA GLY A 592 -15.39 8.10 13.30
C GLY A 592 -14.83 6.82 12.66
N GLY A 593 -15.63 5.75 12.58
CA GLY A 593 -15.24 4.51 11.93
C GLY A 593 -15.11 4.66 10.41
N VAL A 594 -14.64 3.60 9.75
CA VAL A 594 -14.40 3.59 8.30
C VAL A 594 -15.62 3.96 7.47
N GLN A 595 -16.83 3.61 7.92
CA GLN A 595 -18.09 3.94 7.25
C GLN A 595 -18.48 5.43 7.32
N ILE A 596 -17.75 6.23 8.10
CA ILE A 596 -17.81 7.69 8.06
C ILE A 596 -16.58 8.22 7.30
N MET A 597 -15.38 7.86 7.74
CA MET A 597 -14.14 8.53 7.31
C MET A 597 -13.63 8.11 5.93
N HIS A 598 -13.91 6.89 5.47
CA HIS A 598 -13.65 6.51 4.07
C HIS A 598 -14.69 7.12 3.12
N ASN A 599 -15.94 7.24 3.58
CA ASN A 599 -17.08 7.76 2.83
C ASN A 599 -17.11 9.29 2.71
N ASN A 600 -16.32 10.02 3.50
CA ASN A 600 -16.17 11.48 3.44
C ASN A 600 -14.77 11.96 2.96
N GLY A 601 -13.87 11.04 2.62
CA GLY A 601 -12.54 11.37 2.10
C GLY A 601 -11.45 11.70 3.13
N VAL A 602 -11.73 11.57 4.43
CA VAL A 602 -10.69 11.70 5.48
C VAL A 602 -9.72 10.51 5.44
N SER A 603 -10.22 9.31 5.18
CA SER A 603 -9.44 8.08 5.02
C SER A 603 -9.28 7.74 3.55
N HIS A 604 -8.04 7.79 3.04
CA HIS A 604 -7.70 7.51 1.64
C HIS A 604 -7.78 6.01 1.31
N ALA A 605 -7.48 5.15 2.28
CA ALA A 605 -7.63 3.71 2.15
C ALA A 605 -8.06 3.07 3.49
N VAL A 606 -8.64 1.88 3.39
CA VAL A 606 -9.01 1.04 4.52
C VAL A 606 -8.23 -0.27 4.45
N ALA A 607 -7.75 -0.74 5.60
CA ALA A 607 -7.01 -2.00 5.72
C ALA A 607 -7.65 -2.90 6.80
N PRO A 608 -7.72 -4.22 6.60
CA PRO A 608 -8.33 -5.13 7.58
C PRO A 608 -7.44 -5.35 8.82
N THR A 609 -6.12 -5.12 8.70
CA THR A 609 -5.15 -5.30 9.80
C THR A 609 -4.04 -4.25 9.71
N ASP A 610 -3.31 -4.06 10.81
CA ASP A 610 -2.15 -3.15 10.89
C ASP A 610 -1.06 -3.50 9.86
N LEU A 611 -0.81 -4.79 9.63
CA LEU A 611 0.19 -5.25 8.66
C LEU A 611 -0.21 -4.91 7.21
N GLU A 612 -1.50 -5.00 6.87
CA GLU A 612 -2.00 -4.54 5.58
C GLU A 612 -1.99 -3.01 5.46
N ALA A 613 -2.18 -2.28 6.57
CA ALA A 613 -2.06 -0.83 6.59
C ALA A 613 -0.61 -0.37 6.33
N VAL A 614 0.37 -1.00 6.99
CA VAL A 614 1.80 -0.79 6.72
C VAL A 614 2.15 -1.17 5.29
N ARG A 615 1.63 -2.29 4.76
CA ARG A 615 1.84 -2.68 3.36
C ARG A 615 1.28 -1.64 2.38
N THR A 616 0.15 -1.03 2.70
CA THR A 616 -0.46 0.05 1.90
C THR A 616 0.39 1.31 1.93
N ALA A 617 0.86 1.74 3.11
CA ALA A 617 1.78 2.87 3.23
C ALA A 617 3.11 2.64 2.47
N LEU A 618 3.69 1.44 2.54
CA LEU A 618 4.88 1.07 1.77
C LEU A 618 4.61 1.01 0.25
N ARG A 619 3.41 0.59 -0.16
CA ARG A 619 2.99 0.64 -1.57
C ARG A 619 2.92 2.09 -2.05
N TRP A 620 2.34 3.01 -1.27
CA TRP A 620 2.31 4.45 -1.60
C TRP A 620 3.71 5.04 -1.71
N LEU A 621 4.60 4.74 -0.75
CA LEU A 621 6.00 5.16 -0.81
C LEU A 621 6.76 4.63 -2.04
N SER A 622 6.31 3.53 -2.67
CA SER A 622 6.92 3.03 -3.90
C SER A 622 6.74 3.98 -5.10
N TYR A 623 5.66 4.78 -5.14
CA TYR A 623 5.42 5.78 -6.19
C TYR A 623 6.21 7.07 -5.93
N VAL A 624 6.50 7.39 -4.68
CA VAL A 624 7.04 8.67 -4.21
C VAL A 624 8.58 8.73 -4.35
N PRO A 625 9.17 9.88 -4.73
CA PRO A 625 10.63 10.10 -4.68
C PRO A 625 11.24 9.81 -3.30
N LYS A 626 12.55 9.51 -3.28
CA LYS A 626 13.30 9.32 -2.02
C LYS A 626 13.45 10.59 -1.18
N ASP A 627 13.41 11.75 -1.83
CA ASP A 627 13.48 13.09 -1.26
C ASP A 627 12.85 14.10 -2.25
N LYS A 628 12.51 15.31 -1.78
CA LYS A 628 11.81 16.35 -2.57
C LYS A 628 12.54 16.78 -3.86
N PHE A 629 13.87 16.61 -3.90
CA PHE A 629 14.71 17.06 -5.01
C PHE A 629 14.95 15.97 -6.07
N SER A 630 14.68 14.71 -5.72
CA SER A 630 14.87 13.56 -6.61
C SER A 630 13.74 13.42 -7.63
N MET A 631 14.10 12.97 -8.84
CA MET A 631 13.14 12.46 -9.81
C MET A 631 12.44 11.20 -9.26
N VAL A 632 11.17 11.05 -9.61
CA VAL A 632 10.31 9.89 -9.28
C VAL A 632 10.98 8.54 -9.54
N PRO A 633 10.65 7.49 -8.74
CA PRO A 633 11.21 6.15 -8.89
C PRO A 633 10.61 5.43 -10.11
N ILE A 634 11.16 5.72 -11.29
CA ILE A 634 10.89 4.97 -12.52
C ILE A 634 11.42 3.55 -12.33
N MET A 635 10.53 2.57 -12.32
CA MET A 635 10.87 1.15 -12.17
C MET A 635 10.97 0.46 -13.53
N ARG A 636 11.74 -0.63 -13.63
CA ARG A 636 11.70 -1.47 -14.83
C ARG A 636 10.31 -2.12 -14.93
N CYS A 637 9.57 -1.78 -15.98
CA CYS A 637 8.28 -2.40 -16.23
C CYS A 637 8.42 -3.79 -16.86
N VAL A 638 7.47 -4.68 -16.54
CA VAL A 638 7.28 -5.97 -17.22
C VAL A 638 6.27 -5.83 -18.37
N ASP A 639 5.34 -4.87 -18.24
CA ASP A 639 4.34 -4.54 -19.25
C ASP A 639 4.96 -3.64 -20.34
N PRO A 640 5.02 -4.07 -21.62
CA PRO A 640 5.65 -3.30 -22.68
C PRO A 640 5.09 -1.87 -22.84
N ILE A 641 5.95 -0.94 -23.23
CA ILE A 641 5.55 0.44 -23.54
C ILE A 641 4.85 0.49 -24.91
N ASP A 642 5.36 -0.25 -25.89
CA ASP A 642 4.89 -0.23 -27.28
C ASP A 642 3.64 -1.10 -27.55
N ARG A 643 3.02 -1.69 -26.53
CA ARG A 643 1.75 -2.40 -26.73
C ARG A 643 0.60 -1.40 -26.96
N PRO A 644 -0.41 -1.76 -27.76
CA PRO A 644 -1.61 -0.95 -27.84
C PRO A 644 -2.40 -0.95 -26.52
N VAL A 645 -3.28 0.03 -26.37
CA VAL A 645 -4.40 -0.02 -25.44
C VAL A 645 -5.57 -0.72 -26.13
N GLU A 646 -5.99 -1.87 -25.62
CA GLU A 646 -7.01 -2.71 -26.28
C GLU A 646 -8.41 -2.52 -25.71
N TRP A 647 -8.51 -2.15 -24.43
CA TRP A 647 -9.79 -1.77 -23.85
C TRP A 647 -10.16 -0.34 -24.27
N VAL A 648 -11.18 -0.19 -25.11
CA VAL A 648 -11.65 1.11 -25.61
C VAL A 648 -12.94 1.50 -24.86
N PRO A 649 -13.04 2.74 -24.33
CA PRO A 649 -14.27 3.21 -23.71
C PRO A 649 -15.43 3.25 -24.73
N PRO A 650 -16.57 2.59 -24.45
CA PRO A 650 -17.77 2.74 -25.29
C PRO A 650 -18.44 4.09 -25.03
N LYS A 651 -19.23 4.58 -26.01
CA LYS A 651 -20.12 5.75 -25.83
C LYS A 651 -21.18 5.55 -24.74
N ALA A 652 -21.54 4.31 -24.44
CA ALA A 652 -22.44 3.98 -23.33
C ALA A 652 -21.73 4.12 -21.98
N ALA A 653 -22.49 4.44 -20.93
CA ALA A 653 -21.96 4.54 -19.58
C ALA A 653 -21.30 3.23 -19.11
N HIS A 654 -20.09 3.35 -18.57
CA HIS A 654 -19.18 2.25 -18.24
C HIS A 654 -18.31 2.58 -17.03
N ASP A 655 -17.70 1.58 -16.39
CA ASP A 655 -16.73 1.82 -15.32
C ASP A 655 -15.38 2.30 -15.90
N PRO A 656 -14.93 3.54 -15.60
CA PRO A 656 -13.69 4.06 -16.15
C PRO A 656 -12.45 3.34 -15.62
N ARG A 657 -12.54 2.58 -14.51
CA ARG A 657 -11.42 1.75 -14.03
C ARG A 657 -10.97 0.77 -15.12
N LEU A 658 -11.88 0.32 -15.99
CA LEU A 658 -11.57 -0.57 -17.10
C LEU A 658 -10.72 0.08 -18.20
N MET A 659 -10.84 1.40 -18.48
CA MET A 659 -9.88 2.06 -19.38
C MET A 659 -8.49 2.21 -18.73
N LEU A 660 -8.44 2.34 -17.40
CA LEU A 660 -7.19 2.46 -16.66
C LEU A 660 -6.44 1.12 -16.56
N THR A 661 -7.12 0.05 -16.13
CA THR A 661 -6.50 -1.26 -15.84
C THR A 661 -6.69 -2.30 -16.93
N GLY A 662 -7.72 -2.17 -17.75
CA GLY A 662 -8.20 -3.23 -18.64
C GLY A 662 -9.21 -4.15 -17.96
N ASP A 663 -9.68 -5.13 -18.73
CA ASP A 663 -10.43 -6.29 -18.23
C ASP A 663 -9.52 -7.55 -18.19
N SER A 664 -10.11 -8.73 -17.97
CA SER A 664 -9.36 -9.99 -17.88
C SER A 664 -8.73 -10.48 -19.20
N GLN A 665 -9.07 -9.86 -20.33
CA GLN A 665 -8.59 -10.22 -21.67
C GLN A 665 -7.85 -9.08 -22.36
N ARG A 666 -8.35 -7.84 -22.24
CA ARG A 666 -7.87 -6.65 -22.94
C ARG A 666 -7.18 -5.70 -21.97
N PRO A 667 -5.88 -5.42 -22.12
CA PRO A 667 -5.17 -4.51 -21.22
C PRO A 667 -5.60 -3.05 -21.41
N GLY A 668 -5.64 -2.31 -20.30
CA GLY A 668 -5.94 -0.88 -20.26
C GLY A 668 -4.70 -0.01 -20.48
N PHE A 669 -4.84 1.28 -20.20
CA PHE A 669 -3.81 2.28 -20.43
C PHE A 669 -2.56 2.09 -19.56
N PHE A 670 -2.74 1.85 -18.26
CA PHE A 670 -1.64 1.73 -17.30
C PHE A 670 -1.06 0.32 -17.23
N ASP A 671 0.08 0.22 -16.54
CA ASP A 671 0.77 -1.04 -16.31
C ASP A 671 -0.11 -1.98 -15.47
N ALA A 672 -0.22 -3.25 -15.89
CA ALA A 672 -1.07 -4.24 -15.24
C ALA A 672 -0.82 -4.32 -13.72
N GLY A 673 -1.89 -4.18 -12.92
CA GLY A 673 -1.83 -4.22 -11.45
C GLY A 673 -1.16 -3.01 -10.77
N SER A 674 -0.87 -1.93 -11.50
CA SER A 674 -0.21 -0.74 -10.93
C SER A 674 -1.15 0.32 -10.37
N PHE A 675 -2.44 0.29 -10.73
CA PHE A 675 -3.44 1.28 -10.29
C PHE A 675 -3.92 0.99 -8.85
N ASP A 676 -3.72 1.96 -7.96
CA ASP A 676 -4.08 1.94 -6.54
C ASP A 676 -5.04 3.11 -6.28
N GLU A 677 -6.34 2.81 -6.20
CA GLU A 677 -7.44 3.78 -6.03
C GLU A 677 -7.49 4.32 -4.59
N ILE A 678 -7.70 5.63 -4.42
CA ILE A 678 -7.80 6.30 -3.11
C ILE A 678 -9.14 7.03 -2.95
N MET A 679 -9.59 7.17 -1.70
CA MET A 679 -10.85 7.84 -1.34
C MET A 679 -12.05 7.27 -2.14
N LYS A 680 -12.07 5.96 -2.35
CA LYS A 680 -12.93 5.27 -3.32
C LYS A 680 -14.43 5.55 -3.16
N PRO A 681 -15.06 5.39 -1.98
CA PRO A 681 -16.51 5.49 -1.83
C PRO A 681 -17.00 6.94 -1.65
N TRP A 682 -16.10 7.89 -1.38
CA TRP A 682 -16.41 9.31 -1.35
C TRP A 682 -16.41 9.91 -2.75
N ALA A 683 -17.41 10.74 -3.08
CA ALA A 683 -17.50 11.50 -4.33
C ALA A 683 -17.18 10.65 -5.57
N GLN A 684 -17.91 9.53 -5.73
CA GLN A 684 -17.55 8.46 -6.69
C GLN A 684 -17.71 8.89 -8.16
N THR A 685 -18.31 10.06 -8.42
CA THR A 685 -18.32 10.73 -9.73
C THR A 685 -16.92 11.06 -10.25
N VAL A 686 -15.91 11.16 -9.36
CA VAL A 686 -14.50 11.23 -9.74
C VAL A 686 -13.68 10.10 -9.10
N ILE A 687 -12.81 9.51 -9.89
CA ILE A 687 -11.90 8.42 -9.53
C ILE A 687 -10.50 9.01 -9.40
N THR A 688 -9.85 8.80 -8.26
CA THR A 688 -8.49 9.27 -8.00
C THR A 688 -7.62 8.12 -7.50
N GLY A 689 -6.34 8.12 -7.85
CA GLY A 689 -5.44 7.02 -7.54
C GLY A 689 -4.00 7.26 -8.00
N ARG A 690 -3.13 6.28 -7.77
CA ARG A 690 -1.76 6.27 -8.30
C ARG A 690 -1.61 5.10 -9.27
N ALA A 691 -0.84 5.27 -10.34
CA ALA A 691 -0.58 4.21 -11.33
C ALA A 691 0.88 4.22 -11.79
N ARG A 692 1.23 3.31 -12.70
CA ARG A 692 2.47 3.39 -13.49
C ARG A 692 2.20 3.33 -14.99
N LEU A 693 2.94 4.13 -15.74
CA LEU A 693 2.95 4.18 -17.20
C LEU A 693 4.36 3.83 -17.71
N GLY A 694 4.58 2.58 -18.12
CA GLY A 694 5.92 2.10 -18.48
C GLY A 694 6.90 2.18 -17.31
N GLY A 695 6.42 1.96 -16.08
CA GLY A 695 7.20 2.03 -14.85
C GLY A 695 7.31 3.41 -14.20
N ILE A 696 6.96 4.49 -14.91
CA ILE A 696 6.90 5.87 -14.39
C ILE A 696 5.67 5.99 -13.47
N PRO A 697 5.83 6.32 -12.17
CA PRO A 697 4.68 6.51 -11.29
C PRO A 697 3.98 7.83 -11.57
N VAL A 698 2.64 7.81 -11.56
CA VAL A 698 1.78 8.96 -11.84
C VAL A 698 0.64 9.04 -10.83
N GLY A 699 0.19 10.26 -10.51
CA GLY A 699 -1.15 10.51 -9.98
C GLY A 699 -2.18 10.44 -11.11
N VAL A 700 -3.37 9.92 -10.82
CA VAL A 700 -4.42 9.68 -11.81
C VAL A 700 -5.73 10.30 -11.35
N ILE A 701 -6.42 10.97 -12.28
CA ILE A 701 -7.77 11.48 -12.12
C ILE A 701 -8.58 11.04 -13.33
N ALA A 702 -9.74 10.41 -13.12
CA ALA A 702 -10.66 9.97 -14.17
C ALA A 702 -12.11 10.20 -13.74
N VAL A 703 -13.05 10.23 -14.69
CA VAL A 703 -14.45 10.61 -14.45
C VAL A 703 -15.38 9.42 -14.63
N GLU A 704 -16.25 9.17 -13.64
CA GLU A 704 -17.31 8.17 -13.75
C GLU A 704 -18.37 8.62 -14.76
N THR A 705 -18.83 7.69 -15.59
CA THR A 705 -19.79 7.98 -16.67
C THR A 705 -21.20 7.48 -16.36
N ARG A 706 -21.32 6.55 -15.40
CA ARG A 706 -22.60 6.09 -14.87
C ARG A 706 -23.14 7.10 -13.85
N THR A 707 -24.47 7.14 -13.69
CA THR A 707 -25.09 7.79 -12.54
C THR A 707 -24.64 7.06 -11.26
N VAL A 708 -24.15 7.81 -10.29
CA VAL A 708 -23.72 7.33 -8.98
C VAL A 708 -24.85 7.52 -7.98
N GLU A 709 -25.11 6.52 -7.15
CA GLU A 709 -26.03 6.64 -6.01
C GLU A 709 -25.23 6.80 -4.72
N ILE A 710 -25.50 7.87 -3.96
CA ILE A 710 -24.87 8.17 -2.68
C ILE A 710 -25.93 8.12 -1.59
N THR A 711 -25.80 7.18 -0.65
CA THR A 711 -26.65 7.10 0.54
C THR A 711 -26.07 7.99 1.64
N LEU A 712 -26.74 9.11 1.92
CA LEU A 712 -26.48 9.93 3.10
C LEU A 712 -27.10 9.26 4.33
N PRO A 713 -26.33 8.98 5.40
CA PRO A 713 -26.87 8.40 6.62
C PRO A 713 -27.78 9.40 7.35
N ALA A 714 -28.78 8.89 8.06
CA ALA A 714 -29.59 9.67 8.99
C ALA A 714 -28.71 10.21 10.14
N ASP A 715 -29.00 11.42 10.61
CA ASP A 715 -28.40 11.98 11.83
C ASP A 715 -29.13 11.44 13.07
N PRO A 716 -28.48 10.61 13.93
CA PRO A 716 -29.13 10.07 15.13
C PRO A 716 -29.57 11.13 16.13
N ALA A 717 -28.98 12.34 16.09
CA ALA A 717 -29.37 13.43 16.98
C ALA A 717 -30.71 14.09 16.58
N ASN A 718 -31.13 13.94 15.33
CA ASN A 718 -32.34 14.54 14.78
C ASN A 718 -33.38 13.46 14.42
N LEU A 719 -34.50 13.43 15.14
CA LEU A 719 -35.54 12.42 14.97
C LEU A 719 -36.27 12.50 13.61
N ASP A 720 -36.26 13.68 12.97
CA ASP A 720 -36.84 13.89 11.63
C ASP A 720 -35.83 13.58 10.51
N SER A 721 -34.61 13.13 10.85
CA SER A 721 -33.60 12.73 9.89
C SER A 721 -33.78 11.29 9.44
N GLU A 722 -33.92 11.09 8.13
CA GLU A 722 -33.95 9.78 7.48
C GLU A 722 -32.75 9.62 6.54
N SER A 723 -32.41 8.38 6.23
CA SER A 723 -31.35 8.07 5.25
C SER A 723 -31.83 8.42 3.84
N LYS A 724 -31.03 9.16 3.07
CA LYS A 724 -31.42 9.68 1.75
C LYS A 724 -30.45 9.22 0.68
N THR A 725 -30.96 8.50 -0.32
CA THR A 725 -30.20 8.20 -1.53
C THR A 725 -30.31 9.37 -2.51
N LEU A 726 -29.18 9.95 -2.86
CA LEU A 726 -29.05 10.99 -3.88
C LEU A 726 -28.41 10.40 -5.14
N GLN A 727 -28.94 10.77 -6.30
CA GLN A 727 -28.32 10.45 -7.59
C GLN A 727 -27.45 11.61 -8.05
N GLN A 728 -26.19 11.32 -8.35
CA GLN A 728 -25.26 12.23 -9.03
C GLN A 728 -25.04 11.74 -10.46
N ALA A 729 -25.23 12.60 -11.45
CA ALA A 729 -24.96 12.27 -12.84
C ALA A 729 -23.46 12.02 -13.07
N GLY A 730 -23.13 11.04 -13.91
CA GLY A 730 -21.77 10.89 -14.44
C GLY A 730 -21.36 12.10 -15.30
N GLN A 731 -20.06 12.27 -15.55
CA GLN A 731 -19.51 13.38 -16.34
C GLN A 731 -19.80 14.80 -15.78
N VAL A 732 -20.20 14.94 -14.52
CA VAL A 732 -20.51 16.24 -13.87
C VAL A 732 -19.72 16.40 -12.58
N TRP A 733 -19.13 17.59 -12.37
CA TRP A 733 -18.59 17.95 -11.06
C TRP A 733 -19.69 18.42 -10.12
N PHE A 734 -19.63 17.92 -8.89
CA PHE A 734 -20.43 18.29 -7.72
C PHE A 734 -19.51 18.90 -6.64
N PRO A 735 -20.03 19.50 -5.55
CA PRO A 735 -19.17 20.09 -4.50
C PRO A 735 -18.13 19.10 -3.95
N ASP A 736 -18.55 17.85 -3.73
CA ASP A 736 -17.73 16.77 -3.20
C ASP A 736 -16.66 16.30 -4.20
N SER A 737 -17.01 16.08 -5.47
CA SER A 737 -16.06 15.64 -6.50
C SER A 737 -15.10 16.76 -6.95
N ALA A 738 -15.53 18.01 -6.94
CA ALA A 738 -14.64 19.16 -7.12
C ALA A 738 -13.62 19.27 -5.97
N TYR A 739 -14.06 19.04 -4.72
CA TYR A 739 -13.15 19.01 -3.57
C TYR A 739 -12.20 17.80 -3.60
N LYS A 740 -12.69 16.60 -3.91
CA LYS A 740 -11.86 15.39 -4.10
C LYS A 740 -10.81 15.58 -5.20
N THR A 741 -11.18 16.24 -6.30
CA THR A 741 -10.27 16.56 -7.40
C THR A 741 -9.15 17.50 -6.94
N SER A 742 -9.49 18.62 -6.30
CA SER A 742 -8.47 19.59 -5.84
C SER A 742 -7.61 19.05 -4.69
N GLN A 743 -8.15 18.23 -3.79
CA GLN A 743 -7.38 17.51 -2.78
C GLN A 743 -6.38 16.53 -3.41
N ALA A 744 -6.80 15.72 -4.40
CA ALA A 744 -5.90 14.78 -5.06
C ALA A 744 -4.75 15.48 -5.82
N ILE A 745 -5.03 16.58 -6.51
CA ILE A 745 -3.99 17.39 -7.20
C ILE A 745 -2.99 17.95 -6.18
N ASN A 746 -3.48 18.45 -5.03
CA ASN A 746 -2.64 18.95 -3.95
C ASN A 746 -1.77 17.84 -3.32
N ASP A 747 -2.31 16.65 -3.10
CA ASP A 747 -1.60 15.49 -2.56
C ASP A 747 -0.49 15.04 -3.53
N PHE A 748 -0.81 14.86 -4.82
CA PHE A 748 0.13 14.41 -5.85
C PHE A 748 1.23 15.45 -6.15
N SER A 749 0.90 16.75 -6.15
CA SER A 749 1.90 17.82 -6.32
C SER A 749 2.94 17.82 -5.19
N ARG A 750 2.50 17.61 -3.94
CA ARG A 750 3.39 17.50 -2.76
C ARG A 750 4.18 16.20 -2.73
N GLU A 751 3.69 15.15 -3.38
CA GLU A 751 4.46 13.93 -3.68
C GLU A 751 5.46 14.11 -4.85
N ASN A 752 5.47 15.28 -5.51
CA ASN A 752 6.22 15.55 -6.74
C ASN A 752 5.92 14.49 -7.85
N LEU A 753 4.71 13.95 -7.85
CA LEU A 753 4.21 13.03 -8.87
C LEU A 753 3.71 13.82 -10.08
N PRO A 754 4.05 13.40 -11.32
CA PRO A 754 3.30 13.85 -12.49
C PRO A 754 1.85 13.36 -12.42
N ILE A 755 0.92 14.13 -12.99
CA ILE A 755 -0.52 13.85 -12.94
C ILE A 755 -1.03 13.57 -14.36
N ILE A 756 -1.87 12.55 -14.52
CA ILE A 756 -2.65 12.32 -15.75
C ILE A 756 -4.14 12.45 -15.42
N ILE A 757 -4.82 13.36 -16.14
CA ILE A 757 -6.25 13.63 -16.02
C ILE A 757 -6.94 13.10 -17.28
N PHE A 758 -7.70 12.02 -17.15
CA PHE A 758 -8.58 11.51 -18.19
C PHE A 758 -9.89 12.31 -18.15
N ALA A 759 -9.90 13.45 -18.85
CA ALA A 759 -10.96 14.44 -18.77
C ALA A 759 -12.20 13.98 -19.54
N ASN A 760 -13.35 13.99 -18.86
CA ASN A 760 -14.65 13.61 -19.43
C ASN A 760 -15.78 14.30 -18.64
N TRP A 761 -15.82 15.64 -18.67
CA TRP A 761 -16.78 16.47 -17.93
C TRP A 761 -17.59 17.38 -18.86
N ARG A 762 -18.92 17.27 -18.76
CA ARG A 762 -19.91 18.18 -19.39
C ARG A 762 -20.01 19.53 -18.66
N GLY A 763 -19.52 19.61 -17.43
CA GLY A 763 -19.53 20.84 -16.64
C GLY A 763 -19.56 20.62 -15.13
N PHE A 764 -19.89 21.70 -14.43
CA PHE A 764 -20.23 21.71 -13.01
C PHE A 764 -21.75 21.68 -12.85
N SER A 765 -22.27 21.07 -11.77
CA SER A 765 -23.69 21.18 -11.44
C SER A 765 -24.08 22.62 -11.14
N GLY A 766 -24.97 23.17 -11.97
CA GLY A 766 -25.55 24.50 -11.79
C GLY A 766 -26.81 24.53 -10.91
N GLY A 767 -27.18 23.41 -10.29
CA GLY A 767 -28.38 23.30 -9.46
C GLY A 767 -28.34 24.20 -8.23
N GLN A 768 -29.49 24.76 -7.83
CA GLN A 768 -29.58 25.66 -6.66
C GLN A 768 -28.96 25.05 -5.39
N LYS A 769 -29.15 23.74 -5.18
CA LYS A 769 -28.56 23.00 -4.04
C LYS A 769 -27.03 23.02 -4.08
N ASP A 770 -26.42 22.59 -5.19
CA ASP A 770 -24.96 22.48 -5.32
C ASP A 770 -24.27 23.86 -5.31
N MET A 771 -24.96 24.89 -5.82
CA MET A 771 -24.57 26.29 -5.70
C MET A 771 -24.58 26.78 -4.25
N TYR A 772 -25.59 26.41 -3.46
CA TYR A 772 -25.66 26.67 -2.02
C TYR A 772 -24.60 25.89 -1.24
N GLU A 773 -24.31 24.65 -1.65
CA GLU A 773 -23.20 23.80 -1.17
C GLU A 773 -21.82 24.25 -1.72
N GLN A 774 -21.75 25.45 -2.30
CA GLN A 774 -20.52 26.20 -2.54
C GLN A 774 -19.62 25.63 -3.64
N ILE A 775 -20.19 24.92 -4.63
CA ILE A 775 -19.45 24.32 -5.76
C ILE A 775 -18.45 25.26 -6.43
N LEU A 776 -18.78 26.56 -6.57
CA LEU A 776 -17.88 27.59 -7.13
C LEU A 776 -16.55 27.73 -6.36
N LYS A 777 -16.56 27.56 -5.03
CA LYS A 777 -15.33 27.60 -4.22
C LYS A 777 -14.43 26.41 -4.57
N PHE A 778 -15.01 25.21 -4.61
CA PHE A 778 -14.27 23.98 -4.93
C PHE A 778 -13.78 23.95 -6.38
N GLY A 779 -14.53 24.53 -7.33
CA GLY A 779 -14.04 24.75 -8.70
C GLY A 779 -12.82 25.67 -8.75
N ALA A 780 -12.79 26.73 -7.94
CA ALA A 780 -11.61 27.60 -7.81
C ALA A 780 -10.42 26.91 -7.11
N GLU A 781 -10.66 25.97 -6.19
CA GLU A 781 -9.59 25.14 -5.60
C GLU A 781 -8.86 24.28 -6.65
N ILE A 782 -9.56 23.78 -7.68
CA ILE A 782 -8.93 23.01 -8.78
C ILE A 782 -7.90 23.87 -9.52
N VAL A 783 -8.28 25.10 -9.89
CA VAL A 783 -7.40 26.07 -10.57
C VAL A 783 -6.18 26.39 -9.69
N ARG A 784 -6.38 26.62 -8.38
CA ARG A 784 -5.29 26.90 -7.44
C ARG A 784 -4.34 25.71 -7.30
N ALA A 785 -4.87 24.49 -7.20
CA ALA A 785 -4.08 23.28 -7.08
C ALA A 785 -3.23 23.01 -8.35
N LEU A 786 -3.81 23.20 -9.55
CA LEU A 786 -3.09 23.08 -10.82
C LEU A 786 -2.06 24.18 -11.02
N ARG A 787 -2.36 25.42 -10.60
CA ARG A 787 -1.38 26.52 -10.59
C ARG A 787 -0.19 26.24 -9.67
N GLY A 788 -0.43 25.53 -8.55
CA GLY A 788 0.61 25.05 -7.63
C GLY A 788 1.29 23.75 -8.04
N ALA A 789 0.95 23.14 -9.17
CA ALA A 789 1.58 21.91 -9.64
C ALA A 789 3.05 22.15 -10.05
N THR A 790 3.98 21.36 -9.50
CA THR A 790 5.43 21.49 -9.78
C THR A 790 5.99 20.41 -10.71
N ALA A 791 5.26 19.30 -10.87
CA ALA A 791 5.53 18.22 -11.80
C ALA A 791 4.64 18.35 -13.06
N PRO A 792 4.93 17.64 -14.17
CA PRO A 792 4.11 17.64 -15.36
C PRO A 792 2.67 17.18 -15.11
N VAL A 793 1.70 17.82 -15.75
CA VAL A 793 0.28 17.46 -15.73
C VAL A 793 -0.19 17.27 -17.17
N LEU A 794 -0.62 16.05 -17.50
CA LEU A 794 -1.15 15.72 -18.82
C LEU A 794 -2.67 15.60 -18.72
N VAL A 795 -3.39 16.45 -19.43
CA VAL A 795 -4.84 16.31 -19.61
C VAL A 795 -5.08 15.59 -20.93
N TYR A 796 -5.83 14.50 -20.90
CA TYR A 796 -6.18 13.73 -22.09
C TYR A 796 -7.69 13.51 -22.13
N VAL A 797 -8.34 13.87 -23.24
CA VAL A 797 -9.78 13.62 -23.48
C VAL A 797 -9.93 12.29 -24.25
N PRO A 798 -10.44 11.21 -23.63
CA PRO A 798 -10.49 9.87 -24.26
C PRO A 798 -11.51 9.72 -25.42
N PRO A 799 -11.55 8.56 -26.12
CA PRO A 799 -12.54 8.29 -27.15
C PRO A 799 -13.98 8.46 -26.64
N GLY A 800 -14.79 9.20 -27.38
CA GLY A 800 -16.19 9.48 -27.03
C GLY A 800 -16.38 10.26 -25.72
N ALA A 801 -15.31 10.80 -25.12
CA ALA A 801 -15.37 11.68 -23.97
C ALA A 801 -15.57 13.14 -24.39
N GLU A 802 -16.09 13.94 -23.45
CA GLU A 802 -16.39 15.34 -23.70
C GLU A 802 -15.77 16.25 -22.62
N LEU A 803 -15.25 17.40 -23.02
CA LEU A 803 -14.80 18.45 -22.10
C LEU A 803 -15.47 19.78 -22.45
N ARG A 804 -16.40 20.22 -21.61
CA ARG A 804 -17.32 21.32 -21.93
C ARG A 804 -17.27 22.50 -20.95
N GLY A 805 -17.48 23.70 -21.48
CA GLY A 805 -17.78 24.92 -20.72
C GLY A 805 -16.83 25.19 -19.56
N GLY A 806 -17.40 25.37 -18.37
CA GLY A 806 -16.63 25.64 -17.15
C GLY A 806 -15.65 24.53 -16.76
N ALA A 807 -15.91 23.27 -17.16
CA ALA A 807 -15.00 22.17 -16.85
C ALA A 807 -13.70 22.25 -17.66
N TRP A 808 -13.76 22.71 -18.92
CA TRP A 808 -12.56 23.04 -19.69
C TRP A 808 -11.75 24.14 -18.98
N ALA A 809 -12.41 25.24 -18.62
CA ALA A 809 -11.76 26.44 -18.11
C ALA A 809 -10.91 26.22 -16.84
N VAL A 810 -11.25 25.22 -16.01
CA VAL A 810 -10.49 24.91 -14.78
C VAL A 810 -9.32 23.96 -14.98
N VAL A 811 -9.23 23.23 -16.11
CA VAL A 811 -8.11 22.32 -16.45
C VAL A 811 -7.34 22.73 -17.71
N ASP A 812 -7.60 23.92 -18.25
CA ASP A 812 -6.92 24.45 -19.43
C ASP A 812 -5.41 24.63 -19.19
N PRO A 813 -4.53 24.29 -20.16
CA PRO A 813 -3.08 24.45 -20.00
C PRO A 813 -2.62 25.85 -19.62
N SER A 814 -3.34 26.91 -19.99
CA SER A 814 -3.00 28.29 -19.63
C SER A 814 -2.97 28.55 -18.12
N VAL A 815 -3.66 27.73 -17.31
CA VAL A 815 -3.57 27.76 -15.84
C VAL A 815 -2.12 27.57 -15.38
N ASN A 816 -1.37 26.68 -16.01
CA ASN A 816 0.04 26.42 -15.69
C ASN A 816 0.82 25.97 -16.93
N ALA A 817 1.00 26.88 -17.90
CA ALA A 817 1.57 26.59 -19.22
C ALA A 817 3.04 26.07 -19.21
N GLN A 818 3.73 26.10 -18.07
CA GLN A 818 5.07 25.50 -17.89
C GLN A 818 5.03 24.02 -17.48
N ARG A 819 3.86 23.50 -17.11
CA ARG A 819 3.67 22.16 -16.52
C ARG A 819 2.51 21.39 -17.14
N MET A 820 1.51 22.07 -17.67
CA MET A 820 0.29 21.47 -18.22
C MET A 820 0.36 21.32 -19.74
N GLU A 821 0.01 20.14 -20.24
CA GLU A 821 -0.22 19.88 -21.66
C GLU A 821 -1.58 19.18 -21.82
N MET A 822 -2.33 19.52 -22.87
CA MET A 822 -3.65 18.93 -23.17
C MET A 822 -3.65 18.24 -24.53
N TYR A 823 -4.26 17.07 -24.57
CA TYR A 823 -4.37 16.18 -25.72
C TYR A 823 -5.80 15.66 -25.85
N ALA A 824 -6.23 15.32 -27.06
CA ALA A 824 -7.55 14.75 -27.31
C ALA A 824 -7.47 13.52 -28.23
N ASP A 825 -8.36 12.56 -28.04
CA ASP A 825 -8.60 11.49 -29.00
C ASP A 825 -9.34 12.03 -30.26
N PRO A 826 -9.17 11.44 -31.46
CA PRO A 826 -9.97 11.83 -32.64
C PRO A 826 -11.50 11.81 -32.41
N ASP A 827 -12.00 10.88 -31.60
CA ASP A 827 -13.43 10.76 -31.29
C ASP A 827 -13.90 11.65 -30.12
N ALA A 828 -13.00 12.40 -29.48
CA ALA A 828 -13.33 13.33 -28.39
C ALA A 828 -14.14 14.55 -28.87
N ARG A 829 -14.88 15.19 -27.95
CA ARG A 829 -15.57 16.47 -28.19
C ARG A 829 -15.27 17.52 -27.14
N GLY A 830 -15.35 18.79 -27.52
CA GLY A 830 -15.09 19.89 -26.61
C GLY A 830 -15.50 21.24 -27.16
N GLY A 831 -16.14 22.04 -26.32
CA GLY A 831 -16.81 23.27 -26.71
C GLY A 831 -17.42 24.00 -25.51
N VAL A 832 -18.04 25.15 -25.73
CA VAL A 832 -18.59 25.99 -24.65
C VAL A 832 -19.84 25.39 -24.03
N LEU A 833 -20.67 24.74 -24.84
CA LEU A 833 -21.90 24.03 -24.47
C LEU A 833 -21.94 22.70 -25.23
N GLU A 834 -22.92 21.84 -24.89
CA GLU A 834 -23.31 20.71 -25.72
C GLU A 834 -24.01 21.19 -27.00
N ALA A 835 -23.99 20.39 -28.07
CA ALA A 835 -24.47 20.79 -29.39
C ALA A 835 -25.96 21.20 -29.41
N GLU A 836 -26.82 20.51 -28.64
CA GLU A 836 -28.23 20.88 -28.45
C GLU A 836 -28.37 22.30 -27.86
N GLY A 837 -27.62 22.61 -26.80
CA GLY A 837 -27.60 23.95 -26.19
C GLY A 837 -27.05 25.04 -27.12
N ILE A 838 -26.12 24.70 -28.03
CA ILE A 838 -25.68 25.62 -29.09
C ILE A 838 -26.82 25.91 -30.07
N VAL A 839 -27.61 24.89 -30.47
CA VAL A 839 -28.76 25.06 -31.37
C VAL A 839 -29.82 25.96 -30.75
N GLU A 840 -30.20 25.74 -29.50
CA GLU A 840 -31.19 26.59 -28.79
C GLU A 840 -30.79 28.08 -28.77
N VAL A 841 -29.50 28.38 -28.62
CA VAL A 841 -28.99 29.75 -28.48
C VAL A 841 -28.66 30.39 -29.83
N LYS A 842 -28.09 29.64 -30.78
CA LYS A 842 -27.48 30.16 -32.02
C LYS A 842 -28.14 29.69 -33.31
N PHE A 843 -28.83 28.55 -33.32
CA PHE A 843 -29.51 27.99 -34.49
C PHE A 843 -31.02 27.86 -34.22
N LYS A 844 -31.63 28.98 -33.84
CA LYS A 844 -33.05 29.06 -33.43
C LYS A 844 -34.01 28.66 -34.54
N GLN A 845 -35.26 28.35 -34.19
CA GLN A 845 -36.31 27.94 -35.14
C GLN A 845 -36.37 28.78 -36.42
N ARG A 846 -36.23 30.11 -36.35
CA ARG A 846 -36.19 31.00 -37.54
C ARG A 846 -35.10 30.60 -38.53
N ASP A 847 -33.92 30.23 -38.03
CA ASP A 847 -32.75 29.93 -38.85
C ASP A 847 -32.76 28.45 -39.30
N ILE A 848 -33.44 27.56 -38.56
CA ILE A 848 -33.90 26.25 -39.03
C ILE A 848 -34.86 26.41 -40.23
N LEU A 849 -35.92 27.21 -40.11
CA LEU A 849 -36.88 27.48 -41.19
C LEU A 849 -36.20 28.07 -42.44
N LYS A 850 -35.30 29.05 -42.28
CA LYS A 850 -34.48 29.55 -43.41
C LYS A 850 -33.66 28.45 -44.08
N THR A 851 -33.17 27.49 -43.31
CA THR A 851 -32.38 26.37 -43.83
C THR A 851 -33.26 25.38 -44.59
N MET A 852 -34.48 25.13 -44.12
CA MET A 852 -35.51 24.37 -44.87
C MET A 852 -35.83 25.05 -46.21
N HIS A 853 -36.21 26.33 -46.18
CA HIS A 853 -36.54 27.11 -47.39
C HIS A 853 -35.37 27.31 -48.36
N ARG A 854 -34.13 27.00 -47.94
CA ARG A 854 -32.93 27.00 -48.80
C ARG A 854 -32.64 25.64 -49.42
N LEU A 855 -33.01 24.54 -48.77
CA LEU A 855 -32.53 23.19 -49.10
C LEU A 855 -33.63 22.20 -49.51
N ASP A 856 -34.86 22.30 -48.99
CA ASP A 856 -35.95 21.41 -49.36
C ASP A 856 -36.53 21.81 -50.73
N PRO A 857 -36.52 20.92 -51.75
CA PRO A 857 -36.97 21.26 -53.10
C PRO A 857 -38.47 21.60 -53.19
N GLU A 858 -39.29 21.09 -52.26
CA GLU A 858 -40.73 21.29 -52.27
C GLU A 858 -41.11 22.63 -51.64
N LEU A 859 -40.49 23.01 -50.52
CA LEU A 859 -40.57 24.36 -49.96
C LEU A 859 -40.02 25.41 -50.93
N LEU A 860 -38.96 25.13 -51.67
CA LEU A 860 -38.47 26.02 -52.73
C LEU A 860 -39.52 26.22 -53.84
N ARG A 861 -40.14 25.15 -54.34
CA ARG A 861 -41.25 25.23 -55.31
C ARG A 861 -42.46 25.99 -54.78
N LEU A 862 -42.91 25.68 -53.56
CA LEU A 862 -44.04 26.35 -52.92
C LEU A 862 -43.74 27.84 -52.66
N SER A 863 -42.52 28.19 -52.27
CA SER A 863 -42.09 29.59 -52.08
C SER A 863 -42.09 30.36 -53.39
N ALA A 864 -41.58 29.76 -54.48
CA ALA A 864 -41.65 30.35 -55.82
C ALA A 864 -43.11 30.55 -56.27
N ARG A 865 -43.96 29.53 -56.09
CA ARG A 865 -45.40 29.62 -56.42
C ARG A 865 -46.13 30.69 -55.62
N ILE A 866 -45.82 30.83 -54.33
CA ILE A 866 -46.36 31.91 -53.49
C ILE A 866 -45.91 33.28 -53.99
N SER A 867 -44.67 33.43 -54.48
CA SER A 867 -44.21 34.68 -55.11
C SER A 867 -44.96 34.96 -56.41
N GLU A 868 -45.10 33.96 -57.31
CA GLU A 868 -45.87 34.09 -58.55
C GLU A 868 -47.31 34.54 -58.29
N ILE A 869 -48.00 33.93 -57.32
CA ILE A 869 -49.38 34.27 -56.97
C ILE A 869 -49.45 35.71 -56.41
N LYS A 870 -48.50 36.10 -55.54
CA LYS A 870 -48.44 37.46 -54.98
C LYS A 870 -48.16 38.52 -56.05
N ASP A 871 -47.29 38.23 -57.03
CA ASP A 871 -47.04 39.13 -58.16
C ASP A 871 -48.24 39.19 -59.11
N GLN A 872 -48.95 38.08 -59.36
CA GLN A 872 -50.20 38.08 -60.14
C GLN A 872 -51.30 38.93 -59.48
N ILE A 873 -51.52 38.77 -58.16
CA ILE A 873 -52.47 39.61 -57.40
C ILE A 873 -52.06 41.09 -57.53
N LYS A 874 -50.78 41.41 -57.33
CA LYS A 874 -50.25 42.77 -57.37
C LYS A 874 -50.37 43.44 -58.74
N GLU A 875 -50.16 42.72 -59.84
CA GLU A 875 -50.37 43.25 -61.19
C GLU A 875 -51.86 43.48 -61.50
N ILE A 876 -52.75 42.59 -61.04
CA ILE A 876 -54.20 42.82 -61.14
C ILE A 876 -54.60 44.07 -60.35
N SER A 877 -54.17 44.22 -59.09
CA SER A 877 -54.48 45.40 -58.26
C SER A 877 -53.96 46.72 -58.86
N LYS A 878 -52.74 46.74 -59.41
CA LYS A 878 -52.18 47.91 -60.12
C LYS A 878 -53.03 48.35 -61.32
N GLY A 879 -53.78 47.42 -61.93
CA GLY A 879 -54.73 47.73 -63.01
C GLY A 879 -55.87 48.64 -62.57
N PHE A 880 -56.26 48.58 -61.29
CA PHE A 880 -57.34 49.39 -60.71
C PHE A 880 -56.85 50.74 -60.16
N ASP A 881 -55.68 50.80 -59.52
CA ASP A 881 -55.13 52.02 -58.91
C ASP A 881 -54.84 53.19 -59.89
N ARG A 882 -54.83 52.94 -61.21
CA ARG A 882 -54.57 53.99 -62.22
C ARG A 882 -55.73 54.97 -62.43
N ARG A 883 -56.85 54.81 -61.74
CA ARG A 883 -57.86 55.84 -61.53
C ARG A 883 -58.13 55.91 -60.02
N GLY A 884 -57.66 56.97 -59.38
CA GLY A 884 -57.73 57.10 -57.92
C GLY A 884 -59.18 57.08 -57.40
N SER A 885 -59.34 56.54 -56.19
CA SER A 885 -60.61 56.17 -55.54
C SER A 885 -61.24 54.88 -56.07
N ILE A 886 -61.45 53.92 -55.17
CA ILE A 886 -62.43 52.85 -55.37
C ILE A 886 -63.81 53.47 -55.14
N ASP A 887 -64.31 54.15 -56.17
CA ASP A 887 -65.72 54.55 -56.23
C ASP A 887 -66.58 53.32 -56.54
N ASP A 888 -67.76 53.22 -55.90
CA ASP A 888 -68.80 52.17 -56.05
C ASP A 888 -69.30 51.92 -57.50
N VAL A 889 -68.73 52.62 -58.49
CA VAL A 889 -69.09 52.60 -59.90
C VAL A 889 -68.35 51.49 -60.67
N LEU A 890 -67.12 51.13 -60.29
CA LEU A 890 -66.33 50.10 -61.00
C LEU A 890 -66.84 48.67 -60.76
N VAL A 891 -67.43 48.42 -59.59
CA VAL A 891 -68.06 47.15 -59.16
C VAL A 891 -69.27 46.77 -60.06
N ARG A 892 -69.77 47.70 -60.88
CA ARG A 892 -70.92 47.49 -61.78
C ARG A 892 -70.53 47.19 -63.23
N THR A 893 -69.28 46.81 -63.49
CA THR A 893 -68.80 46.40 -64.81
C THR A 893 -68.38 44.93 -64.81
N ASP A 894 -68.67 44.20 -65.89
CA ASP A 894 -68.35 42.77 -66.01
C ASP A 894 -66.84 42.49 -65.83
N ALA A 895 -65.99 43.40 -66.31
CA ALA A 895 -64.54 43.33 -66.16
C ALA A 895 -64.08 43.52 -64.70
N GLY A 896 -64.75 44.38 -63.92
CA GLY A 896 -64.48 44.55 -62.49
C GLY A 896 -64.84 43.30 -61.68
N ASN A 897 -66.04 42.76 -61.92
CA ASN A 897 -66.50 41.53 -61.26
C ASN A 897 -65.64 40.30 -61.60
N GLN A 898 -65.18 40.18 -62.85
CA GLN A 898 -64.25 39.11 -63.25
C GLN A 898 -62.89 39.23 -62.56
N ALA A 899 -62.33 40.44 -62.43
CA ALA A 899 -61.08 40.65 -61.72
C ALA A 899 -61.19 40.40 -60.20
N GLU A 900 -62.28 40.83 -59.56
CA GLU A 900 -62.54 40.55 -58.14
C GLU A 900 -62.69 39.05 -57.88
N SER A 901 -63.42 38.32 -58.75
CA SER A 901 -63.50 36.86 -58.70
C SER A 901 -62.11 36.22 -58.84
N ARG A 902 -61.29 36.71 -59.78
CA ARG A 902 -59.95 36.17 -60.01
C ARG A 902 -58.97 36.44 -58.87
N VAL A 903 -59.08 37.60 -58.22
CA VAL A 903 -58.30 37.89 -56.99
C VAL A 903 -58.73 36.96 -55.86
N ARG A 904 -60.04 36.74 -55.63
CA ARG A 904 -60.52 35.78 -54.63
C ARG A 904 -60.06 34.34 -54.88
N GLU A 905 -60.01 33.91 -56.14
CA GLU A 905 -59.43 32.61 -56.53
C GLU A 905 -57.94 32.53 -56.16
N LEU A 906 -57.14 33.55 -56.52
CA LEU A 906 -55.71 33.61 -56.23
C LEU A 906 -55.41 33.75 -54.73
N GLU A 907 -56.23 34.47 -53.97
CA GLU A 907 -56.15 34.53 -52.50
C GLU A 907 -56.45 33.17 -51.86
N THR A 908 -57.42 32.43 -52.41
CA THR A 908 -57.74 31.06 -51.96
C THR A 908 -56.60 30.09 -52.27
N GLU A 909 -55.99 30.18 -53.47
CA GLU A 909 -54.79 29.40 -53.84
C GLU A 909 -53.59 29.77 -52.95
N LEU A 910 -53.39 31.06 -52.66
CA LEU A 910 -52.34 31.55 -51.78
C LEU A 910 -52.49 30.99 -50.36
N ILE A 911 -53.69 31.04 -49.78
CA ILE A 911 -53.96 30.49 -48.44
C ILE A 911 -53.73 28.97 -48.42
N ALA A 912 -54.11 28.26 -49.48
CA ALA A 912 -53.85 26.82 -49.62
C ALA A 912 -52.34 26.51 -49.72
N ALA A 913 -51.58 27.30 -50.49
CA ALA A 913 -50.14 27.17 -50.62
C ALA A 913 -49.40 27.48 -49.30
N GLU A 914 -49.75 28.57 -48.62
CA GLU A 914 -49.18 28.94 -47.31
C GLU A 914 -49.52 27.92 -46.21
N LYS A 915 -50.71 27.29 -46.27
CA LYS A 915 -51.07 26.18 -45.38
C LYS A 915 -50.24 24.92 -45.67
N THR A 916 -49.94 24.65 -46.96
CA THR A 916 -49.12 23.51 -47.38
C THR A 916 -47.66 23.70 -46.96
N VAL A 917 -47.11 24.92 -47.11
CA VAL A 917 -45.79 25.29 -46.57
C VAL A 917 -45.72 25.01 -45.07
N LYS A 918 -46.67 25.50 -44.27
CA LYS A 918 -46.68 25.28 -42.81
C LYS A 918 -46.80 23.81 -42.41
N ALA A 919 -47.50 22.99 -43.21
CA ALA A 919 -47.55 21.54 -42.99
C ALA A 919 -46.18 20.90 -43.23
N ARG A 920 -45.49 21.27 -44.33
CA ARG A 920 -44.17 20.77 -44.70
C ARG A 920 -43.07 21.26 -43.73
N GLU A 921 -43.09 22.52 -43.31
CA GLU A 921 -42.21 23.05 -42.24
C GLU A 921 -42.34 22.22 -40.96
N LYS A 922 -43.57 21.88 -40.56
CA LYS A 922 -43.83 21.08 -39.34
C LYS A 922 -43.35 19.63 -39.48
N GLU A 923 -43.54 19.02 -40.65
CA GLU A 923 -43.03 17.67 -40.97
C GLU A 923 -41.49 17.62 -40.89
N LEU A 924 -40.82 18.62 -41.46
CA LEU A 924 -39.36 18.70 -41.55
C LEU A 924 -38.68 19.17 -40.26
N SER A 925 -39.41 19.75 -39.30
CA SER A 925 -38.81 20.37 -38.11
C SER A 925 -37.92 19.45 -37.26
N PRO A 926 -38.25 18.16 -37.03
CA PRO A 926 -37.38 17.27 -36.26
C PRO A 926 -36.05 17.00 -36.97
N ILE A 927 -36.07 16.64 -38.26
CA ILE A 927 -34.84 16.29 -38.99
C ILE A 927 -33.95 17.51 -39.26
N TYR A 928 -34.53 18.70 -39.51
CA TYR A 928 -33.73 19.92 -39.63
C TYR A 928 -33.19 20.44 -38.29
N HIS A 929 -33.79 20.05 -37.16
CA HIS A 929 -33.19 20.26 -35.85
C HIS A 929 -32.00 19.32 -35.63
N GLU A 930 -32.11 18.04 -35.97
CA GLU A 930 -30.99 17.08 -35.93
C GLU A 930 -29.82 17.51 -36.83
N ILE A 931 -30.10 18.01 -38.04
CA ILE A 931 -29.09 18.62 -38.93
C ILE A 931 -28.42 19.83 -38.28
N ALA A 932 -29.17 20.67 -37.54
CA ALA A 932 -28.61 21.81 -36.82
C ALA A 932 -27.72 21.36 -35.64
N VAL A 933 -28.08 20.28 -34.94
CA VAL A 933 -27.28 19.66 -33.88
C VAL A 933 -25.99 19.10 -34.46
N GLN A 934 -26.05 18.31 -35.55
CA GLN A 934 -24.86 17.80 -36.23
C GLN A 934 -23.95 18.94 -36.74
N PHE A 935 -24.54 20.03 -37.26
CA PHE A 935 -23.79 21.22 -37.65
C PHE A 935 -23.08 21.87 -36.45
N ALA A 936 -23.71 21.89 -35.27
CA ALA A 936 -23.06 22.35 -34.04
C ALA A 936 -21.94 21.39 -33.59
N GLU A 937 -22.15 20.07 -33.59
CA GLU A 937 -21.14 19.07 -33.22
C GLU A 937 -19.85 19.17 -34.03
N LEU A 938 -19.93 19.53 -35.32
CA LEU A 938 -18.76 19.74 -36.17
C LEU A 938 -17.84 20.88 -35.66
N HIS A 939 -18.37 21.82 -34.88
CA HIS A 939 -17.59 22.87 -34.20
C HIS A 939 -16.91 22.41 -32.91
N ASP A 940 -17.16 21.19 -32.46
CA ASP A 940 -16.64 20.64 -31.20
C ASP A 940 -15.62 19.51 -31.41
N THR A 941 -15.14 19.33 -32.64
CA THR A 941 -14.20 18.27 -33.06
C THR A 941 -12.77 18.51 -32.57
N ALA A 942 -12.02 17.44 -32.30
CA ALA A 942 -10.61 17.50 -31.91
C ALA A 942 -9.74 18.27 -32.92
N GLU A 943 -10.00 18.09 -34.22
CA GLU A 943 -9.33 18.84 -35.30
C GLU A 943 -9.45 20.36 -35.12
N ARG A 944 -10.65 20.85 -34.78
CA ARG A 944 -10.87 22.27 -34.53
C ARG A 944 -10.17 22.76 -33.26
N MET A 945 -9.98 21.90 -32.25
CA MET A 945 -9.20 22.26 -31.06
C MET A 945 -7.72 22.44 -31.41
N LEU A 946 -7.16 21.56 -32.25
CA LEU A 946 -5.78 21.63 -32.73
C LEU A 946 -5.56 22.88 -33.60
N GLU A 947 -6.42 23.09 -34.60
CA GLU A 947 -6.44 24.27 -35.49
C GLU A 947 -6.73 25.61 -34.78
N LYS A 948 -7.03 25.58 -33.48
CA LYS A 948 -7.18 26.78 -32.63
C LYS A 948 -6.11 26.87 -31.54
N GLY A 949 -5.17 25.92 -31.49
CA GLY A 949 -4.09 25.86 -30.50
C GLY A 949 -4.58 25.59 -29.07
N CYS A 950 -5.75 24.98 -28.92
CA CYS A 950 -6.34 24.66 -27.61
C CYS A 950 -5.82 23.32 -27.05
N ILE A 951 -5.30 22.44 -27.91
CA ILE A 951 -4.62 21.19 -27.56
C ILE A 951 -3.26 21.13 -28.29
N PHE A 952 -2.35 20.29 -27.78
CA PHE A 952 -1.00 20.14 -28.31
C PHE A 952 -0.93 19.15 -29.48
N ASP A 953 -1.72 18.08 -29.43
CA ASP A 953 -1.77 17.03 -30.47
C ASP A 953 -3.07 16.21 -30.35
N ILE A 954 -3.41 15.50 -31.41
CA ILE A 954 -4.52 14.54 -31.46
C ILE A 954 -3.94 13.12 -31.36
N ILE A 955 -4.22 12.44 -30.25
CA ILE A 955 -3.59 11.17 -29.89
C ILE A 955 -4.63 10.04 -29.90
N PRO A 956 -4.61 9.14 -30.91
CA PRO A 956 -5.48 7.97 -30.94
C PRO A 956 -5.25 7.07 -29.73
N TRP A 957 -6.33 6.69 -29.06
CA TRP A 957 -6.32 5.90 -27.83
C TRP A 957 -5.48 4.63 -27.91
N ARG A 958 -5.53 3.93 -29.05
CA ARG A 958 -4.77 2.69 -29.28
C ARG A 958 -3.27 2.87 -29.06
N ASP A 959 -2.70 3.99 -29.49
CA ASP A 959 -1.26 4.30 -29.40
C ASP A 959 -0.91 5.25 -28.24
N SER A 960 -1.94 5.78 -27.54
CA SER A 960 -1.82 6.78 -26.47
C SER A 960 -0.82 6.39 -25.37
N ARG A 961 -0.81 5.11 -24.96
CA ARG A 961 0.13 4.57 -23.95
C ARG A 961 1.58 4.85 -24.32
N ARG A 962 1.98 4.53 -25.55
CA ARG A 962 3.36 4.71 -26.04
C ARG A 962 3.72 6.18 -26.17
N LEU A 963 2.83 6.97 -26.80
CA LEU A 963 3.06 8.39 -27.08
C LEU A 963 3.15 9.21 -25.79
N LEU A 964 2.19 9.03 -24.88
CA LEU A 964 2.17 9.72 -23.59
C LEU A 964 3.27 9.24 -22.64
N HIS A 965 3.70 7.97 -22.71
CA HIS A 965 4.88 7.50 -21.95
C HIS A 965 6.13 8.28 -22.35
N TRP A 966 6.47 8.32 -23.65
CA TRP A 966 7.67 9.01 -24.11
C TRP A 966 7.59 10.52 -23.90
N ARG A 967 6.42 11.14 -24.09
CA ARG A 967 6.21 12.55 -23.76
C ARG A 967 6.44 12.83 -22.28
N LEU A 968 5.82 12.04 -21.40
CA LEU A 968 5.97 12.21 -19.95
C LEU A 968 7.42 12.01 -19.50
N LEU A 969 8.09 10.97 -20.00
CA LEU A 969 9.49 10.70 -19.70
C LEU A 969 10.39 11.86 -20.12
N ARG A 970 10.13 12.45 -21.31
CA ARG A 970 10.84 13.63 -21.79
C ARG A 970 10.63 14.79 -20.85
N LEU A 971 9.37 15.13 -20.52
CA LEU A 971 9.06 16.25 -19.63
C LEU A 971 9.74 16.08 -18.27
N LEU A 972 9.73 14.88 -17.68
CA LEU A 972 10.42 14.62 -16.40
C LEU A 972 11.94 14.81 -16.51
N ARG A 973 12.58 14.23 -17.52
CA ARG A 973 14.04 14.35 -17.73
C ARG A 973 14.45 15.78 -18.07
N GLN A 974 13.73 16.44 -18.98
CA GLN A 974 13.99 17.81 -19.41
C GLN A 974 13.84 18.79 -18.25
N ASN A 975 12.73 18.74 -17.49
CA ASN A 975 12.54 19.57 -16.30
C ASN A 975 13.63 19.33 -15.24
N ALA A 976 14.11 18.10 -15.07
CA ALA A 976 15.22 17.80 -14.17
C ALA A 976 16.54 18.45 -14.63
N GLN A 977 16.86 18.43 -15.93
CA GLN A 977 18.05 19.12 -16.45
C GLN A 977 17.89 20.65 -16.46
N GLU A 978 16.71 21.19 -16.77
CA GLU A 978 16.42 22.63 -16.68
C GLU A 978 16.69 23.16 -15.26
N ARG A 979 16.21 22.45 -14.22
CA ARG A 979 16.51 22.79 -12.82
C ARG A 979 18.02 22.78 -12.52
N ARG A 980 18.80 21.86 -13.11
CA ARG A 980 20.28 21.83 -12.96
C ARG A 980 20.95 23.01 -13.66
N VAL A 981 20.50 23.35 -14.87
CA VAL A 981 20.97 24.52 -15.65
C VAL A 981 20.69 25.81 -14.89
N GLN A 982 19.47 25.98 -14.35
CA GLN A 982 19.11 27.12 -13.48
C GLN A 982 19.91 27.17 -12.18
N ALA A 983 20.23 26.02 -11.57
CA ALA A 983 21.03 25.96 -10.35
C ALA A 983 22.52 26.30 -10.60
N ALA A 984 23.07 25.92 -11.75
CA ALA A 984 24.47 26.20 -12.11
C ALA A 984 24.75 27.71 -12.29
N GLY A 985 23.77 28.48 -12.76
CA GLY A 985 23.90 29.94 -12.95
C GLY A 985 23.81 30.78 -11.66
N ARG A 986 23.52 30.17 -10.51
CA ARG A 986 23.44 30.88 -9.22
C ARG A 986 24.81 30.96 -8.54
N PRO A 987 25.17 32.09 -7.90
CA PRO A 987 24.31 33.22 -7.56
C PRO A 987 24.27 34.35 -8.60
N ALA A 988 25.01 34.26 -9.71
CA ALA A 988 25.27 35.40 -10.59
C ALA A 988 24.05 35.93 -11.37
N ALA A 989 23.13 35.05 -11.82
CA ALA A 989 21.90 35.47 -12.50
C ALA A 989 20.73 34.50 -12.25
N HIS A 990 19.51 35.04 -12.16
CA HIS A 990 18.30 34.21 -12.14
C HIS A 990 17.85 33.89 -13.58
N MET A 991 18.26 32.72 -14.07
CA MET A 991 17.83 32.22 -15.38
C MET A 991 16.40 31.66 -15.31
N ASP A 992 15.49 32.21 -16.10
CA ASP A 992 14.14 31.68 -16.26
C ASP A 992 14.13 30.29 -16.92
N GLN A 993 13.07 29.52 -16.68
CA GLN A 993 12.91 28.17 -17.22
C GLN A 993 12.90 28.17 -18.76
N GLY A 994 12.30 29.17 -19.42
CA GLY A 994 12.29 29.26 -20.88
C GLY A 994 13.71 29.40 -21.46
N ALA A 995 14.58 30.17 -20.79
CA ALA A 995 15.99 30.31 -21.17
C ALA A 995 16.79 29.02 -20.92
N ALA A 996 16.51 28.30 -19.83
CA ALA A 996 17.11 26.98 -19.58
C ALA A 996 16.68 25.94 -20.63
N ALA A 997 15.41 25.91 -21.02
CA ALA A 997 14.88 25.04 -22.07
C ALA A 997 15.51 25.32 -23.44
N ALA A 998 15.62 26.61 -23.82
CA ALA A 998 16.29 27.04 -25.04
C ALA A 998 17.79 26.68 -25.05
N THR A 999 18.45 26.76 -23.90
CA THR A 999 19.85 26.36 -23.71
C THR A 999 20.04 24.85 -23.91
N LEU A 1000 19.16 24.01 -23.34
CA LEU A 1000 19.19 22.56 -23.57
C LEU A 1000 18.97 22.18 -25.04
N ARG A 1001 18.01 22.85 -25.71
CA ARG A 1001 17.78 22.67 -27.16
C ARG A 1001 19.04 22.99 -27.96
N ARG A 1002 19.71 24.12 -27.64
CA ARG A 1002 20.96 24.51 -28.29
C ARG A 1002 22.05 23.44 -28.12
N TRP A 1003 22.24 22.93 -26.89
CA TRP A 1003 23.22 21.87 -26.63
C TRP A 1003 22.90 20.54 -27.33
N PHE A 1004 21.61 20.20 -27.48
CA PHE A 1004 21.19 19.07 -28.32
C PHE A 1004 21.61 19.25 -29.78
N THR A 1005 21.37 20.43 -30.36
CA THR A 1005 21.77 20.75 -31.74
C THR A 1005 23.30 20.78 -31.90
N GLU A 1006 24.05 21.27 -30.90
CA GLU A 1006 25.52 21.26 -30.90
C GLU A 1006 26.12 19.84 -30.82
N ASP A 1007 25.51 18.92 -30.06
CA ASP A 1007 25.96 17.53 -29.90
C ASP A 1007 25.55 16.62 -31.06
N ARG A 1008 24.31 16.76 -31.57
CA ARG A 1008 23.74 15.93 -32.65
C ARG A 1008 23.97 16.48 -34.07
N GLY A 1009 24.35 17.74 -34.18
CA GLY A 1009 24.45 18.46 -35.45
C GLY A 1009 23.11 18.96 -35.98
N GLU A 1010 23.17 20.02 -36.79
CA GLU A 1010 21.99 20.74 -37.30
C GLU A 1010 21.02 19.84 -38.10
N THR A 1011 21.54 18.85 -38.83
CA THR A 1011 20.75 17.87 -39.58
C THR A 1011 19.79 17.05 -38.72
N GLN A 1012 20.14 16.81 -37.44
CA GLN A 1012 19.31 16.05 -36.50
C GLN A 1012 18.48 16.95 -35.57
N SER A 1013 18.60 18.28 -35.68
CA SER A 1013 17.91 19.25 -34.81
C SER A 1013 16.38 19.12 -34.82
N HIS A 1014 15.80 18.64 -35.92
CA HIS A 1014 14.35 18.38 -36.05
C HIS A 1014 13.83 17.31 -35.07
N GLN A 1015 14.69 16.39 -34.61
CA GLN A 1015 14.33 15.36 -33.63
C GLN A 1015 13.96 15.98 -32.28
N TRP A 1016 14.44 17.19 -31.96
CA TRP A 1016 14.08 17.87 -30.72
C TRP A 1016 12.58 18.12 -30.62
N GLU A 1017 11.90 18.50 -31.71
CA GLU A 1017 10.46 18.73 -31.67
C GLU A 1017 9.70 17.40 -31.83
N ASN A 1018 10.10 16.60 -32.82
CA ASN A 1018 9.27 15.51 -33.35
C ASN A 1018 9.54 14.13 -32.72
N ASP A 1019 10.65 13.93 -32.00
CA ASP A 1019 11.03 12.62 -31.46
C ASP A 1019 11.33 12.67 -29.96
N ASN A 1020 10.28 12.43 -29.16
CA ASN A 1020 10.40 12.39 -27.70
C ASN A 1020 11.32 11.25 -27.20
N GLU A 1021 11.46 10.15 -27.95
CA GLU A 1021 12.30 9.02 -27.56
C GLU A 1021 13.79 9.33 -27.80
N ALA A 1022 14.15 9.88 -28.96
CA ALA A 1022 15.52 10.31 -29.25
C ALA A 1022 16.03 11.36 -28.24
N VAL A 1023 15.18 12.33 -27.87
CA VAL A 1023 15.50 13.32 -26.83
C VAL A 1023 15.67 12.66 -25.46
N CYS A 1024 14.79 11.71 -25.07
CA CYS A 1024 14.94 10.97 -23.83
C CYS A 1024 16.27 10.20 -23.74
N ARG A 1025 16.60 9.46 -24.80
CA ARG A 1025 17.84 8.67 -24.92
C ARG A 1025 19.08 9.56 -24.90
N TRP A 1026 19.02 10.73 -25.53
CA TRP A 1026 20.08 11.73 -25.45
C TRP A 1026 20.27 12.25 -24.01
N LEU A 1027 19.20 12.74 -23.37
CA LEU A 1027 19.24 13.23 -21.98
C LEU A 1027 19.75 12.16 -21.00
N GLU A 1028 19.49 10.88 -21.26
CA GLU A 1028 20.04 9.75 -20.51
C GLU A 1028 21.56 9.62 -20.70
N SER A 1029 22.03 9.58 -21.95
CA SER A 1029 23.46 9.45 -22.27
C SER A 1029 24.30 10.60 -21.71
N GLN A 1030 23.78 11.83 -21.77
CA GLN A 1030 24.50 13.03 -21.31
C GLN A 1030 24.66 13.06 -19.78
N ALA A 1031 23.71 12.52 -19.02
CA ALA A 1031 23.78 12.48 -17.55
C ALA A 1031 24.65 11.33 -17.00
N GLY A 1032 25.07 10.39 -17.86
CA GLY A 1032 25.92 9.25 -17.49
C GLY A 1032 27.41 9.41 -17.80
N ASP A 1033 27.80 10.43 -18.57
CA ASP A 1033 29.17 10.71 -18.98
C ASP A 1033 29.61 12.10 -18.48
N GLU A 1034 30.67 12.15 -17.68
CA GLU A 1034 31.26 13.40 -17.17
C GLU A 1034 31.86 14.30 -18.26
N ASN A 1035 32.19 13.74 -19.42
CA ASN A 1035 32.71 14.46 -20.58
C ASN A 1035 31.63 14.83 -21.60
N SER A 1036 30.35 14.59 -21.27
CA SER A 1036 29.23 14.96 -22.14
C SER A 1036 29.18 16.48 -22.40
N VAL A 1037 28.48 16.90 -23.46
CA VAL A 1037 28.29 18.33 -23.76
C VAL A 1037 27.52 19.00 -22.62
N LEU A 1038 26.51 18.32 -22.07
CA LEU A 1038 25.74 18.78 -20.92
C LEU A 1038 26.60 19.04 -19.68
N GLU A 1039 27.37 18.04 -19.23
CA GLU A 1039 28.16 18.17 -17.99
C GLU A 1039 29.32 19.16 -18.12
N ARG A 1040 29.98 19.21 -19.30
CA ARG A 1040 31.01 20.23 -19.58
C ARG A 1040 30.43 21.64 -19.56
N ASN A 1041 29.29 21.87 -20.22
CA ASN A 1041 28.67 23.20 -20.26
C ASN A 1041 28.09 23.62 -18.89
N LEU A 1042 27.56 22.68 -18.11
CA LEU A 1042 27.16 22.93 -16.71
C LEU A 1042 28.36 23.31 -15.82
N ARG A 1043 29.51 22.65 -15.99
CA ARG A 1043 30.76 22.99 -15.28
C ARG A 1043 31.23 24.40 -15.65
N ALA A 1044 31.22 24.75 -16.94
CA ALA A 1044 31.60 26.07 -17.43
C ALA A 1044 30.70 27.18 -16.87
N ILE A 1045 29.36 27.03 -16.98
CA ILE A 1045 28.40 27.99 -16.40
C ILE A 1045 28.63 28.18 -14.90
N LYS A 1046 28.89 27.10 -14.16
CA LYS A 1046 29.16 27.17 -12.72
C LYS A 1046 30.47 27.86 -12.40
N GLN A 1047 31.52 27.65 -13.21
CA GLN A 1047 32.80 28.37 -13.08
C GLN A 1047 32.60 29.87 -13.33
N ASP A 1048 31.92 30.25 -14.41
CA ASP A 1048 31.61 31.66 -14.72
C ASP A 1048 30.75 32.32 -13.62
N ALA A 1049 29.74 31.62 -13.11
CA ALA A 1049 28.89 32.13 -12.03
C ALA A 1049 29.67 32.33 -10.72
N VAL A 1050 30.63 31.45 -10.39
CA VAL A 1050 31.54 31.62 -9.24
C VAL A 1050 32.50 32.77 -9.47
N LEU A 1051 33.10 32.89 -10.67
CA LEU A 1051 33.99 34.00 -11.02
C LEU A 1051 33.27 35.36 -10.93
N GLN A 1052 32.03 35.46 -11.42
CA GLN A 1052 31.21 36.65 -11.29
C GLN A 1052 30.86 36.96 -9.83
N ALA A 1053 30.52 35.95 -9.02
CA ALA A 1053 30.28 36.13 -7.59
C ALA A 1053 31.52 36.63 -6.85
N CYS A 1054 32.70 36.06 -7.12
CA CYS A 1054 33.98 36.53 -6.59
C CYS A 1054 34.29 37.97 -7.02
N ASN A 1055 34.09 38.31 -8.30
CA ASN A 1055 34.30 39.67 -8.80
C ASN A 1055 33.37 40.69 -8.12
N ASN A 1056 32.09 40.35 -7.90
CA ASN A 1056 31.15 41.21 -7.19
C ASN A 1056 31.59 41.45 -5.73
N LEU A 1057 31.96 40.38 -5.01
CA LEU A 1057 32.49 40.49 -3.65
C LEU A 1057 33.78 41.33 -3.58
N VAL A 1058 34.69 41.18 -4.55
CA VAL A 1058 35.91 41.99 -4.65
C VAL A 1058 35.61 43.46 -4.98
N MET A 1059 34.53 43.74 -5.71
CA MET A 1059 34.05 45.09 -5.99
C MET A 1059 33.41 45.77 -4.77
N GLU A 1060 32.77 45.01 -3.88
CA GLU A 1060 32.25 45.49 -2.58
C GLU A 1060 33.37 45.84 -1.59
N LEU A 1061 34.57 45.26 -1.73
CA LEU A 1061 35.73 45.61 -0.90
C LEU A 1061 36.19 47.06 -1.12
N THR A 1062 36.53 47.73 -0.01
CA THR A 1062 37.20 49.04 -0.04
C THR A 1062 38.56 48.96 -0.75
N PRO A 1063 39.11 50.08 -1.28
CA PRO A 1063 40.38 50.08 -2.01
C PRO A 1063 41.56 49.51 -1.22
N SER A 1064 41.61 49.71 0.10
CA SER A 1064 42.63 49.15 0.99
C SER A 1064 42.50 47.63 1.16
N GLN A 1065 41.28 47.14 1.42
CA GLN A 1065 41.00 45.70 1.51
C GLN A 1065 41.28 44.99 0.18
N ARG A 1066 40.94 45.62 -0.95
CA ARG A 1066 41.23 45.09 -2.29
C ARG A 1066 42.74 44.99 -2.55
N ALA A 1067 43.52 45.99 -2.13
CA ALA A 1067 44.98 45.97 -2.24
C ALA A 1067 45.66 44.95 -1.30
N GLU A 1068 45.03 44.61 -0.16
CA GLU A 1068 45.47 43.52 0.71
C GLU A 1068 45.10 42.15 0.13
N PHE A 1069 43.88 42.00 -0.38
CA PHE A 1069 43.39 40.78 -1.04
C PHE A 1069 44.26 40.42 -2.24
N VAL A 1070 44.53 41.38 -3.14
CA VAL A 1070 45.44 41.18 -4.28
C VAL A 1070 46.82 40.72 -3.79
N ARG A 1071 47.41 41.39 -2.77
CA ARG A 1071 48.72 40.98 -2.22
C ARG A 1071 48.74 39.55 -1.67
N LYS A 1072 47.69 39.11 -0.99
CA LYS A 1072 47.56 37.71 -0.51
C LYS A 1072 47.41 36.72 -1.66
N LEU A 1073 46.72 37.12 -2.73
CA LEU A 1073 46.52 36.28 -3.91
C LEU A 1073 47.82 36.12 -4.73
N THR A 1074 48.60 37.20 -4.91
CA THR A 1074 49.92 37.12 -5.56
C THR A 1074 50.94 36.32 -4.75
N ALA A 1075 50.79 36.27 -3.42
CA ALA A 1075 51.61 35.41 -2.56
C ALA A 1075 51.26 33.92 -2.72
N LEU A 1076 49.98 33.58 -2.95
CA LEU A 1076 49.53 32.21 -3.23
C LEU A 1076 49.98 31.72 -4.62
N GLU A 1077 49.98 32.58 -5.64
CA GLU A 1077 50.53 32.28 -6.97
C GLU A 1077 52.07 32.12 -6.99
N MET A 1078 52.77 32.35 -5.87
CA MET A 1078 54.19 32.04 -5.71
C MET A 1078 54.47 30.72 -4.96
N GLU A 1079 53.44 30.03 -4.44
CA GLU A 1079 53.57 28.74 -3.75
C GLU A 1079 53.02 27.54 -4.56
N GLN A 1080 52.45 27.77 -5.76
CA GLN A 1080 52.06 26.75 -6.74
C GLN A 1080 52.93 26.80 -8.00
#